data_AF-A0A9W4HUC7-F1
#
_entry.id   AF-A0A9W4HUC7-F1
#
_cell.length_a   1.000
_cell.length_b   1.000
_cell.length_c   1.000
_cell.angle_alpha   90.00
_cell.angle_beta   90.00
_cell.angle_gamma   90.00
#
_symmetry.space_group_name_H-M   'P 1'
#
loop_
_entity.id
_entity.type
_entity.pdbx_description
1 polymer ?
#
loop_
_entity_poly.entity_id
_entity_poly.type
_entity_poly.pdbx_seq_one_letter_code
_entity_poly.pdbx_strand_id
1 'polypeptide(L)'
;MEVTKSLVIHTDTSLSPSALSLTLDSPHKEVAIVKDMNLRLMKCLGSIIPWNINRHSPILSSASRTSAALSVILPANEPGQHDIPSANLNILRTGIRDSMGLAFYLISNNLNSTDGHFDKTGLDDKLYLQILKDIGWDDIHHLRILLSSCEPTVESITERLFAAAVRSYNFEVAQKMLRAGMDPNLLLKTRMKPCFTPLQYIASDGDNEFINLLVSHGADVNFSVNDSGRNALFYAIWLENWTAVRLLRDNGATVTRQCAELLTEFAHVDHEQLLFMKDMIGIYLDQSVGTQQDETKTLLPAVSKGCVDIVQLFITKGARLNELVTCSTYGVPHQTTLLGRAVKNNFRDIIRLLLHVSPPEDLSLIHPPYISPLALAVDGGSVDIFEDLLSSGADLRAADEGQKTLLERAVRNKNLALCQMLINHGVKVDREPQEAQWYPLSALMIAVQQDLMDIVDLLIASNARLNDTFEGFPCTVLTAAFEAGNVAMIENLENAGATRLGREIRGIGNLQSAVLLSKKVGFQRILDRFGSSILTAAILAKDEPLAWFLLQRIAPLNQHTTITDGERPLSAAIQTDNIALVLALLERGVQVTDLTLTDAVLHDNTPLLPILLPRLLGNAPTAVSAAVLKFTIKCLEILREADVGFTGAPQMSHHRWARVGRDGLEHYCLESTLEIATLMADQSMFKYLLEWATSTQTNWCRSSVARALTLAIFYEKLDRVFDLMQLDSNINISITRDPPFSFHGKIAFTPLQAAVRNQLVPVVRDLLVLKRADVNYLGDGKLRRTPLQHAVELGNMEIFGLLLKHGADVNAPAAKNGGVTALQIAAIKGFTGIARRLLDLGADVNQAPAVKNGRTALGGAAEYGRIDMLQMLLNEGALVVGEYEDQYLTAVKLAEERGHYAAARLLRSFKESVELAA
;
A
#
# COMPACT_ATOMS: atom_id res chain seq x y z
N MET A 1 60.55 -64.32 53.36
CA MET A 1 61.17 -63.17 52.66
C MET A 1 61.30 -63.54 51.20
N GLU A 2 60.25 -63.25 50.43
CA GLU A 2 59.69 -64.19 49.45
C GLU A 2 59.70 -63.68 48.00
N VAL A 3 60.46 -64.42 47.18
CA VAL A 3 60.14 -65.11 45.89
C VAL A 3 58.97 -64.54 45.04
N THR A 4 59.05 -64.27 43.72
CA THR A 4 59.31 -65.15 42.54
C THR A 4 59.44 -64.32 41.23
N LYS A 5 60.45 -64.55 40.38
CA LYS A 5 60.47 -65.23 39.03
C LYS A 5 59.77 -64.58 37.80
N SER A 6 60.61 -64.10 36.86
CA SER A 6 60.77 -64.42 35.42
C SER A 6 59.65 -64.36 34.34
N LEU A 7 60.11 -63.97 33.12
CA LEU A 7 59.76 -64.39 31.73
C LEU A 7 58.84 -63.50 30.85
N VAL A 8 59.15 -63.51 29.54
CA VAL A 8 58.63 -62.70 28.40
C VAL A 8 57.34 -63.33 27.78
N ILE A 9 56.45 -62.51 27.18
CA ILE A 9 55.60 -62.69 25.94
C ILE A 9 54.19 -62.00 26.04
N HIS A 10 53.72 -61.44 24.90
CA HIS A 10 52.43 -60.85 24.43
C HIS A 10 51.09 -61.09 25.20
N THR A 11 50.14 -60.12 25.12
CA THR A 11 48.82 -60.14 24.40
C THR A 11 47.80 -59.05 24.86
N ASP A 12 47.24 -58.32 23.88
CA ASP A 12 45.83 -57.91 23.61
C ASP A 12 44.72 -57.65 24.69
N THR A 13 43.96 -56.56 24.42
CA THR A 13 42.48 -56.32 24.52
C THR A 13 41.71 -56.20 25.86
N SER A 14 40.95 -55.09 26.03
CA SER A 14 39.45 -55.03 26.03
C SER A 14 38.81 -53.97 26.97
N LEU A 15 38.21 -52.90 26.39
CA LEU A 15 36.81 -52.42 26.53
C LEU A 15 36.67 -51.00 25.93
N SER A 16 35.70 -50.84 25.04
CA SER A 16 35.63 -49.90 23.91
C SER A 16 34.89 -48.56 24.17
N PRO A 17 35.17 -47.52 23.36
CA PRO A 17 34.18 -46.51 22.96
C PRO A 17 33.56 -46.95 21.62
N SER A 18 32.48 -47.72 21.68
CA SER A 18 31.59 -48.06 20.56
C SER A 18 30.19 -47.71 21.02
N ALA A 19 29.45 -46.74 20.47
CA ALA A 19 29.28 -46.42 19.07
C ALA A 19 28.95 -44.92 18.86
N LEU A 20 29.80 -44.21 18.13
CA LEU A 20 29.49 -42.97 17.41
C LEU A 20 30.21 -43.01 16.05
N SER A 21 30.15 -44.18 15.41
CA SER A 21 30.52 -44.36 14.02
C SER A 21 29.28 -44.05 13.18
N LEU A 22 29.17 -42.80 12.73
CA LEU A 22 28.33 -42.45 11.56
C LEU A 22 28.94 -43.15 10.34
N THR A 23 28.67 -44.45 10.15
CA THR A 23 28.91 -45.12 8.87
C THR A 23 27.81 -44.69 7.91
N LEU A 24 28.02 -43.53 7.28
CA LEU A 24 27.39 -43.21 6.00
C LEU A 24 28.07 -44.10 4.96
N ASP A 25 27.47 -45.26 4.68
CA ASP A 25 27.99 -46.20 3.70
C ASP A 25 28.07 -45.54 2.29
N SER A 26 29.30 -45.53 1.76
CA SER A 26 29.76 -45.08 0.43
C SER A 26 30.30 -43.64 0.33
N PRO A 27 31.58 -43.45 -0.06
CA PRO A 27 32.16 -42.12 -0.31
C PRO A 27 31.47 -41.38 -1.48
N HIS A 28 30.80 -42.11 -2.37
CA HIS A 28 30.01 -41.49 -3.45
C HIS A 28 28.70 -40.87 -2.95
N LYS A 29 28.11 -41.43 -1.89
CA LYS A 29 26.88 -40.91 -1.28
C LYS A 29 27.21 -39.66 -0.44
N GLU A 30 28.32 -39.69 0.29
CA GLU A 30 28.84 -38.55 1.07
C GLU A 30 29.14 -37.34 0.19
N VAL A 31 29.85 -37.53 -0.93
CA VAL A 31 30.19 -36.45 -1.88
C VAL A 31 28.93 -35.85 -2.54
N ALA A 32 27.90 -36.66 -2.82
CA ALA A 32 26.64 -36.19 -3.38
C ALA A 32 25.84 -35.33 -2.38
N ILE A 33 25.79 -35.73 -1.10
CA ILE A 33 25.12 -35.01 -0.02
C ILE A 33 25.79 -33.65 0.22
N VAL A 34 27.13 -33.62 0.35
CA VAL A 34 27.90 -32.39 0.53
C VAL A 34 27.68 -31.42 -0.64
N LYS A 35 27.63 -31.94 -1.87
CA LYS A 35 27.40 -31.14 -3.07
C LYS A 35 26.05 -30.44 -3.08
N ASP A 36 24.97 -31.15 -2.75
CA ASP A 36 23.62 -30.57 -2.70
C ASP A 36 23.48 -29.56 -1.54
N MET A 37 24.02 -29.90 -0.36
CA MET A 37 24.00 -29.01 0.81
C MET A 37 24.72 -27.68 0.53
N ASN A 38 25.95 -27.72 0.00
CA ASN A 38 26.72 -26.51 -0.32
C ASN A 38 26.02 -25.65 -1.37
N LEU A 39 25.44 -26.27 -2.41
CA LEU A 39 24.67 -25.55 -3.44
C LEU A 39 23.48 -24.79 -2.84
N ARG A 40 22.78 -25.40 -1.89
CA ARG A 40 21.62 -24.78 -1.22
C ARG A 40 22.04 -23.69 -0.22
N LEU A 41 23.11 -23.90 0.54
CA LEU A 41 23.69 -22.88 1.42
C LEU A 41 24.12 -21.63 0.63
N MET A 42 24.80 -21.81 -0.51
CA MET A 42 25.15 -20.70 -1.40
C MET A 42 23.91 -19.93 -1.88
N LYS A 43 22.81 -20.64 -2.21
CA LYS A 43 21.55 -19.99 -2.59
C LYS A 43 20.95 -19.20 -1.44
N CYS A 44 20.97 -19.75 -0.23
CA CYS A 44 20.49 -19.07 0.97
C CYS A 44 21.30 -17.79 1.25
N LEU A 45 22.63 -17.89 1.27
CA LEU A 45 23.52 -16.73 1.44
C LEU A 45 23.30 -15.65 0.38
N GLY A 46 23.15 -16.06 -0.89
CA GLY A 46 22.89 -15.14 -1.99
C GLY A 46 21.55 -14.42 -1.91
N SER A 47 20.59 -14.93 -1.13
CA SER A 47 19.27 -14.32 -0.94
C SER A 47 19.17 -13.41 0.29
N ILE A 48 20.00 -13.64 1.31
CA ILE A 48 20.04 -12.80 2.54
C ILE A 48 20.47 -11.36 2.20
N ILE A 49 21.35 -11.19 1.21
CA ILE A 49 21.90 -9.88 0.82
C ILE A 49 21.39 -9.53 -0.59
N PRO A 50 20.75 -8.37 -0.78
CA PRO A 50 20.14 -7.99 -2.05
C PRO A 50 21.21 -7.50 -3.04
N TRP A 51 22.10 -8.36 -3.53
CA TRP A 51 23.17 -7.99 -4.47
C TRP A 51 22.59 -7.50 -5.80
N ASN A 52 22.56 -6.18 -6.02
CA ASN A 52 22.04 -5.59 -7.25
C ASN A 52 23.20 -5.20 -8.17
N ILE A 53 23.85 -6.20 -8.78
CA ILE A 53 24.91 -5.96 -9.78
C ILE A 53 24.48 -6.63 -11.08
N ASN A 54 24.03 -5.80 -12.02
CA ASN A 54 23.81 -6.01 -13.45
C ASN A 54 23.37 -7.41 -13.89
N ARG A 55 22.07 -7.53 -14.22
CA ARG A 55 21.33 -8.43 -15.18
C ARG A 55 22.03 -9.61 -15.87
N HIS A 56 23.01 -10.24 -15.26
CA HIS A 56 23.43 -11.59 -15.60
C HIS A 56 22.75 -12.52 -14.60
N SER A 57 22.17 -13.61 -15.12
CA SER A 57 21.59 -14.69 -14.34
C SER A 57 22.44 -14.91 -13.09
N PRO A 58 21.85 -14.95 -11.88
CA PRO A 58 22.63 -14.95 -10.66
C PRO A 58 23.51 -16.18 -10.68
N ILE A 59 24.80 -15.98 -11.00
CA ILE A 59 25.82 -16.99 -10.78
C ILE A 59 25.96 -17.04 -9.25
N LEU A 60 25.05 -17.78 -8.62
CA LEU A 60 24.93 -18.00 -7.18
C LEU A 60 26.17 -18.70 -6.62
N SER A 61 27.04 -19.21 -7.50
CA SER A 61 28.26 -19.96 -7.21
C SER A 61 29.55 -19.14 -7.38
N SER A 62 29.51 -17.82 -7.20
CA SER A 62 30.74 -17.00 -7.22
C SER A 62 31.38 -16.94 -5.83
N ALA A 63 32.66 -17.32 -5.72
CA ALA A 63 33.35 -17.43 -4.41
C ALA A 63 33.44 -16.06 -3.73
N SER A 64 33.59 -14.99 -4.52
CA SER A 64 33.60 -13.62 -4.00
C SER A 64 32.27 -13.21 -3.38
N ARG A 65 31.13 -13.65 -3.94
CA ARG A 65 29.80 -13.37 -3.38
C ARG A 65 29.58 -14.12 -2.07
N THR A 66 29.98 -15.39 -2.03
CA THR A 66 29.92 -16.19 -0.80
C THR A 66 30.83 -15.58 0.28
N SER A 67 32.07 -15.19 -0.06
CA SER A 67 32.98 -14.50 0.87
C SER A 67 32.38 -13.19 1.41
N ALA A 68 31.85 -12.36 0.51
CA ALA A 68 31.22 -11.10 0.89
C ALA A 68 29.99 -11.33 1.78
N ALA A 69 29.17 -12.34 1.49
CA ALA A 69 28.05 -12.70 2.35
C ALA A 69 28.51 -13.14 3.73
N LEU A 70 29.49 -14.04 3.82
CA LEU A 70 30.08 -14.49 5.08
C LEU A 70 30.65 -13.32 5.88
N SER A 71 31.31 -12.35 5.25
CA SER A 71 31.85 -11.17 5.94
C SER A 71 30.80 -10.24 6.57
N VAL A 72 29.55 -10.33 6.10
CA VAL A 72 28.41 -9.57 6.64
C VAL A 72 27.79 -10.30 7.83
N ILE A 73 27.58 -11.62 7.67
CA ILE A 73 26.85 -12.44 8.64
C ILE A 73 27.75 -13.10 9.68
N LEU A 74 29.08 -13.07 9.54
CA LEU A 74 30.04 -13.60 10.49
C LEU A 74 31.16 -12.57 10.74
N PRO A 75 31.68 -12.47 11.97
CA PRO A 75 32.82 -11.62 12.27
C PRO A 75 34.10 -12.15 11.61
N ALA A 76 34.88 -11.24 11.04
CA ALA A 76 36.20 -11.51 10.46
C ALA A 76 37.28 -10.79 11.28
N ASN A 77 38.27 -11.54 11.76
CA ASN A 77 39.42 -11.02 12.48
C ASN A 77 40.48 -10.45 11.53
N GLU A 78 40.59 -11.00 10.31
CA GLU A 78 41.54 -10.56 9.29
C GLU A 78 40.85 -10.32 7.92
N PRO A 79 41.34 -9.36 7.11
CA PRO A 79 40.81 -9.13 5.76
C PRO A 79 41.03 -10.37 4.87
N GLY A 80 39.96 -10.84 4.22
CA GLY A 80 40.01 -12.03 3.36
C GLY A 80 39.88 -13.37 4.10
N GLN A 81 39.64 -13.38 5.41
CA GLN A 81 39.49 -14.63 6.19
C GLN A 81 38.42 -15.58 5.62
N HIS A 82 37.38 -15.05 4.98
CA HIS A 82 36.30 -15.84 4.39
C HIS A 82 36.55 -16.25 2.92
N ASP A 83 37.66 -15.83 2.30
CA ASP A 83 37.98 -16.14 0.89
C ASP A 83 38.31 -17.62 0.68
N ILE A 84 39.05 -18.24 1.61
CA ILE A 84 39.39 -19.66 1.55
C ILE A 84 38.16 -20.54 1.86
N PRO A 85 37.39 -20.32 2.95
CA PRO A 85 36.16 -21.05 3.20
C PRO A 85 35.13 -20.93 2.08
N SER A 86 34.98 -19.74 1.49
CA SER A 86 34.05 -19.51 0.37
C SER A 86 34.51 -20.23 -0.90
N ALA A 87 35.80 -20.22 -1.23
CA ALA A 87 36.34 -21.00 -2.33
C ALA A 87 36.13 -22.51 -2.12
N ASN A 88 36.30 -23.01 -0.89
CA ASN A 88 36.07 -24.41 -0.56
C ASN A 88 34.59 -24.81 -0.66
N LEU A 89 33.66 -23.96 -0.20
CA LEU A 89 32.22 -24.17 -0.33
C LEU A 89 31.81 -24.22 -1.82
N ASN A 90 32.41 -23.37 -2.66
CA ASN A 90 32.10 -23.30 -4.08
C ASN A 90 32.73 -24.43 -4.91
N ILE A 91 33.94 -24.87 -4.57
CA ILE A 91 34.64 -25.99 -5.24
C ILE A 91 34.22 -27.34 -4.64
N LEU A 92 33.29 -27.34 -3.67
CA LEU A 92 32.72 -28.53 -3.02
C LEU A 92 33.78 -29.40 -2.33
N ARG A 93 34.84 -28.77 -1.81
CA ARG A 93 35.96 -29.44 -1.11
C ARG A 93 35.82 -29.43 0.42
N THR A 94 34.77 -28.80 0.96
CA THR A 94 34.55 -28.77 2.41
C THR A 94 34.13 -30.15 2.94
N GLY A 95 34.56 -30.48 4.16
CA GLY A 95 33.99 -31.59 4.91
C GLY A 95 32.59 -31.25 5.40
N ILE A 96 31.75 -32.26 5.62
CA ILE A 96 30.37 -32.14 6.13
C ILE A 96 30.27 -31.19 7.34
N ARG A 97 31.27 -31.23 8.24
CA ARG A 97 31.31 -30.48 9.49
C ARG A 97 31.25 -28.96 9.32
N ASP A 98 32.00 -28.39 8.38
CA ASP A 98 32.06 -26.93 8.19
C ASP A 98 30.77 -26.38 7.58
N SER A 99 30.20 -27.13 6.63
CA SER A 99 28.90 -26.83 6.02
C SER A 99 27.77 -26.93 7.04
N MET A 100 27.83 -27.91 7.95
CA MET A 100 26.88 -28.04 9.07
C MET A 100 26.98 -26.89 10.06
N GLY A 101 28.18 -26.46 10.44
CA GLY A 101 28.37 -25.32 11.33
C GLY A 101 27.69 -24.05 10.79
N LEU A 102 27.88 -23.77 9.50
CA LEU A 102 27.23 -22.64 8.84
C LEU A 102 25.69 -22.81 8.77
N ALA A 103 25.20 -24.02 8.50
CA ALA A 103 23.77 -24.28 8.48
C ALA A 103 23.12 -24.03 9.85
N PHE A 104 23.72 -24.53 10.93
CA PHE A 104 23.21 -24.31 12.29
C PHE A 104 23.27 -22.85 12.70
N TYR A 105 24.31 -22.11 12.29
CA TYR A 105 24.39 -20.67 12.49
C TYR A 105 23.21 -19.92 11.83
N LEU A 106 22.91 -20.24 10.57
CA LEU A 106 21.79 -19.62 9.85
C LEU A 106 20.43 -19.94 10.52
N ILE A 107 20.23 -21.19 10.95
CA ILE A 107 19.00 -21.64 11.62
C ILE A 107 18.82 -20.96 12.97
N SER A 108 19.84 -21.01 13.84
CA SER A 108 19.80 -20.43 15.19
C SER A 108 19.63 -18.91 15.20
N ASN A 109 20.10 -18.22 14.16
CA ASN A 109 19.90 -16.78 14.01
C ASN A 109 18.67 -16.42 13.19
N ASN A 110 17.82 -17.37 12.80
CA ASN A 110 16.62 -17.14 11.98
C ASN A 110 16.91 -16.38 10.66
N LEU A 111 18.10 -16.54 10.08
CA LEU A 111 18.54 -15.86 8.86
C LEU A 111 17.93 -16.55 7.63
N ASN A 112 16.77 -16.06 7.18
CA ASN A 112 16.05 -16.62 6.02
C ASN A 112 16.26 -15.79 4.75
N SER A 113 15.92 -16.41 3.60
CA SER A 113 16.09 -15.83 2.27
C SER A 113 15.34 -14.52 2.00
N THR A 114 14.32 -14.17 2.78
CA THR A 114 13.49 -12.99 2.52
C THR A 114 12.82 -12.41 3.77
N ASP A 115 13.52 -11.59 4.55
CA ASP A 115 12.88 -10.69 5.53
C ASP A 115 12.13 -9.50 4.86
N GLY A 116 11.46 -9.74 3.72
CA GLY A 116 10.72 -8.71 2.99
C GLY A 116 9.97 -9.11 1.72
N HIS A 117 10.20 -10.31 1.14
CA HIS A 117 9.46 -10.79 -0.04
C HIS A 117 8.97 -12.24 0.16
N PHE A 118 7.64 -12.38 0.27
CA PHE A 118 6.98 -13.48 0.97
C PHE A 118 6.74 -14.78 0.17
N ASP A 119 7.33 -14.92 -1.03
CA ASP A 119 7.01 -16.02 -1.95
C ASP A 119 7.94 -17.25 -1.88
N LYS A 120 8.93 -17.27 -0.96
CA LYS A 120 9.98 -18.32 -0.94
C LYS A 120 10.14 -19.12 0.35
N THR A 121 9.31 -18.91 1.38
CA THR A 121 9.47 -19.51 2.72
C THR A 121 9.49 -21.05 2.75
N GLY A 122 8.81 -21.73 1.83
CA GLY A 122 8.74 -23.20 1.78
C GLY A 122 10.01 -23.91 1.28
N LEU A 123 10.91 -23.21 0.58
CA LEU A 123 12.19 -23.78 0.14
C LEU A 123 13.19 -23.89 1.30
N ASP A 124 13.20 -22.90 2.20
CA ASP A 124 14.08 -22.87 3.37
C ASP A 124 13.66 -23.91 4.41
N ASP A 125 12.35 -24.12 4.61
CA ASP A 125 11.85 -25.14 5.55
C ASP A 125 12.19 -26.56 5.12
N LYS A 126 12.05 -26.86 3.82
CA LYS A 126 12.47 -28.14 3.25
C LYS A 126 13.98 -28.34 3.37
N LEU A 127 14.77 -27.27 3.20
CA LEU A 127 16.21 -27.32 3.41
C LEU A 127 16.54 -27.70 4.86
N TYR A 128 15.95 -27.03 5.85
CA TYR A 128 16.23 -27.30 7.26
C TYR A 128 15.83 -28.71 7.70
N LEU A 129 14.67 -29.18 7.25
CA LEU A 129 14.23 -30.56 7.54
C LEU A 129 15.09 -31.61 6.84
N GLN A 130 15.57 -31.32 5.62
CA GLN A 130 16.47 -32.23 4.92
C GLN A 130 17.84 -32.28 5.60
N ILE A 131 18.38 -31.14 6.04
CA ILE A 131 19.63 -31.07 6.81
C ILE A 131 19.53 -31.96 8.06
N LEU A 132 18.42 -31.87 8.80
CA LEU A 132 18.18 -32.72 9.97
C LEU A 132 18.21 -34.22 9.62
N LYS A 133 17.57 -34.62 8.53
CA LYS A 133 17.58 -36.02 8.04
C LYS A 133 18.98 -36.47 7.60
N ASP A 134 19.70 -35.63 6.87
CA ASP A 134 21.04 -35.95 6.36
C ASP A 134 22.06 -36.14 7.51
N ILE A 135 21.82 -35.50 8.66
CA ILE A 135 22.62 -35.62 9.88
C ILE A 135 22.19 -36.82 10.75
N GLY A 136 21.01 -37.41 10.50
CA GLY A 136 20.44 -38.49 11.32
C GLY A 136 19.91 -38.02 12.69
N TRP A 137 19.58 -36.74 12.81
CA TRP A 137 18.99 -36.14 14.03
C TRP A 137 17.46 -36.12 14.00
N ASP A 138 16.86 -36.89 13.09
CA ASP A 138 15.41 -37.08 12.99
C ASP A 138 14.86 -38.17 13.91
N ASP A 139 15.71 -38.81 14.73
CA ASP A 139 15.29 -39.76 15.76
C ASP A 139 14.86 -39.08 17.07
N ILE A 140 13.91 -39.72 17.78
CA ILE A 140 13.35 -39.23 19.05
C ILE A 140 14.43 -39.09 20.13
N HIS A 141 15.44 -39.96 20.18
CA HIS A 141 16.49 -39.88 21.21
C HIS A 141 17.35 -38.62 21.03
N HIS A 142 17.76 -38.32 19.79
CA HIS A 142 18.52 -37.11 19.48
C HIS A 142 17.69 -35.84 19.74
N LEU A 143 16.41 -35.84 19.34
CA LEU A 143 15.51 -34.71 19.61
C LEU A 143 15.30 -34.48 21.11
N ARG A 144 15.21 -35.54 21.93
CA ARG A 144 15.14 -35.42 23.40
C ARG A 144 16.40 -34.80 24.00
N ILE A 145 17.57 -35.21 23.53
CA ILE A 145 18.84 -34.65 23.98
C ILE A 145 18.93 -33.16 23.63
N LEU A 146 18.50 -32.77 22.43
CA LEU A 146 18.46 -31.36 22.02
C LEU A 146 17.53 -30.54 22.92
N LEU A 147 16.32 -31.03 23.16
CA LEU A 147 15.33 -30.36 24.01
C LEU A 147 15.75 -30.29 25.49
N SER A 148 16.60 -31.19 25.97
CA SER A 148 17.07 -31.21 27.37
C SER A 148 18.28 -30.31 27.64
N SER A 149 18.97 -29.83 26.59
CA SER A 149 20.23 -29.09 26.73
C SER A 149 20.05 -27.68 27.33
N CYS A 150 18.85 -27.10 27.23
CA CYS A 150 18.52 -25.73 27.63
C CYS A 150 19.49 -24.65 27.09
N GLU A 151 20.28 -24.96 26.05
CA GLU A 151 21.17 -24.00 25.43
C GLU A 151 20.38 -23.14 24.43
N PRO A 152 20.45 -21.80 24.49
CA PRO A 152 19.63 -20.92 23.65
C PRO A 152 19.79 -21.17 22.14
N THR A 153 20.99 -21.51 21.68
CA THR A 153 21.26 -21.85 20.28
C THR A 153 20.52 -23.12 19.87
N VAL A 154 20.55 -24.15 20.71
CA VAL A 154 19.90 -25.44 20.45
C VAL A 154 18.39 -25.28 20.50
N GLU A 155 17.86 -24.54 21.47
CA GLU A 155 16.45 -24.23 21.59
C GLU A 155 15.92 -23.44 20.39
N SER A 156 16.68 -22.45 19.90
CA SER A 156 16.27 -21.73 18.69
C SER A 156 16.27 -22.63 17.46
N ILE A 157 17.19 -23.60 17.38
CA ILE A 157 17.22 -24.59 16.30
C ILE A 157 15.98 -25.49 16.38
N THR A 158 15.63 -26.01 17.56
CA THR A 158 14.46 -26.88 17.73
C THR A 158 13.15 -26.12 17.48
N GLU A 159 12.99 -24.91 18.00
CA GLU A 159 11.86 -24.01 17.70
C GLU A 159 11.68 -23.83 16.19
N ARG A 160 12.77 -23.56 15.47
CA ARG A 160 12.74 -23.32 14.02
C ARG A 160 12.46 -24.58 13.21
N LEU A 161 12.97 -25.73 13.63
CA LEU A 161 12.73 -27.03 13.01
C LEU A 161 11.28 -27.48 13.19
N PHE A 162 10.71 -27.31 14.38
CA PHE A 162 9.30 -27.60 14.63
C PHE A 162 8.41 -26.71 13.77
N ALA A 163 8.70 -25.40 13.74
CA ALA A 163 7.99 -24.47 12.86
C ALA A 163 8.11 -24.83 11.37
N ALA A 164 9.27 -25.34 10.92
CA ALA A 164 9.46 -25.82 9.56
C ALA A 164 8.64 -27.10 9.28
N ALA A 165 8.60 -28.03 10.24
CA ALA A 165 7.85 -29.27 10.14
C ALA A 165 6.34 -29.01 10.01
N VAL A 166 5.79 -28.13 10.84
CA VAL A 166 4.38 -27.74 10.79
C VAL A 166 4.06 -27.00 9.48
N ARG A 167 4.85 -26.00 9.07
CA ARG A 167 4.60 -25.23 7.83
C ARG A 167 4.80 -26.05 6.55
N SER A 168 5.56 -27.14 6.61
CA SER A 168 5.78 -28.06 5.49
C SER A 168 4.89 -29.31 5.55
N TYR A 169 3.96 -29.40 6.52
CA TYR A 169 3.09 -30.56 6.74
C TYR A 169 3.86 -31.87 6.91
N ASN A 170 5.04 -31.82 7.52
CA ASN A 170 5.84 -33.00 7.80
C ASN A 170 5.39 -33.63 9.12
N PHE A 171 4.31 -34.41 9.04
CA PHE A 171 3.67 -35.08 10.19
C PHE A 171 4.66 -35.93 11.01
N GLU A 172 5.53 -36.69 10.35
CA GLU A 172 6.45 -37.62 11.02
C GLU A 172 7.43 -36.87 11.94
N VAL A 173 8.08 -35.81 11.43
CA VAL A 173 9.04 -35.02 12.22
C VAL A 173 8.31 -34.27 13.34
N ALA A 174 7.16 -33.65 13.05
CA ALA A 174 6.38 -32.96 14.06
C ALA A 174 5.93 -33.91 15.19
N GLN A 175 5.47 -35.12 14.85
CA GLN A 175 5.09 -36.15 15.82
C GLN A 175 6.27 -36.56 16.69
N LYS A 176 7.46 -36.79 16.10
CA LYS A 176 8.66 -37.15 16.87
C LYS A 176 9.08 -36.02 17.81
N MET A 177 9.00 -34.76 17.38
CA MET A 177 9.31 -33.59 18.22
C MET A 177 8.32 -33.41 19.36
N LEU A 178 7.02 -33.54 19.11
CA LEU A 178 5.99 -33.47 20.16
C LEU A 178 6.17 -34.58 21.21
N ARG A 179 6.46 -35.82 20.78
CA ARG A 179 6.78 -36.94 21.68
C ARG A 179 8.11 -36.77 22.43
N ALA A 180 9.01 -35.94 21.93
CA ALA A 180 10.25 -35.57 22.60
C ALA A 180 10.05 -34.46 23.64
N GLY A 181 8.85 -33.87 23.74
CA GLY A 181 8.50 -32.84 24.73
C GLY A 181 8.43 -31.41 24.16
N MET A 182 8.33 -31.26 22.84
CA MET A 182 8.16 -29.94 22.21
C MET A 182 6.80 -29.33 22.57
N ASP A 183 6.78 -28.04 22.91
CA ASP A 183 5.54 -27.32 23.21
C ASP A 183 4.67 -27.15 21.94
N PRO A 184 3.43 -27.66 21.91
CA PRO A 184 2.54 -27.55 20.75
C PRO A 184 1.97 -26.14 20.54
N ASN A 185 2.18 -25.19 21.46
CA ASN A 185 1.61 -23.84 21.42
C ASN A 185 2.58 -22.77 20.92
N LEU A 186 3.79 -23.16 20.50
CA LEU A 186 4.82 -22.23 20.02
C LEU A 186 4.35 -21.43 18.80
N LEU A 187 4.35 -20.11 18.94
CA LEU A 187 3.89 -19.22 17.87
C LEU A 187 4.72 -19.34 16.61
N LEU A 188 4.02 -19.55 15.49
CA LEU A 188 4.57 -19.64 14.15
C LEU A 188 4.47 -18.28 13.45
N LYS A 189 5.60 -17.81 12.91
CA LYS A 189 5.60 -16.68 11.97
C LYS A 189 5.01 -17.13 10.64
N THR A 190 3.82 -16.62 10.28
CA THR A 190 3.12 -16.93 9.02
C THR A 190 3.11 -15.71 8.08
N ARG A 191 2.60 -15.91 6.85
CA ARG A 191 2.49 -14.87 5.82
C ARG A 191 1.57 -13.71 6.23
N MET A 192 0.56 -13.98 7.03
CA MET A 192 -0.44 -13.01 7.47
C MET A 192 -0.14 -12.65 8.92
N LYS A 193 0.00 -11.37 9.27
CA LYS A 193 -0.09 -10.98 10.68
C LYS A 193 -1.55 -11.22 11.12
N PRO A 194 -1.82 -11.87 12.28
CA PRO A 194 -0.92 -12.20 13.41
C PRO A 194 -0.17 -13.54 13.31
N CYS A 195 0.79 -13.79 14.21
CA CYS A 195 1.42 -15.12 14.39
C CYS A 195 0.36 -16.17 14.78
N PHE A 196 0.55 -17.43 14.40
CA PHE A 196 -0.44 -18.50 14.64
C PHE A 196 0.12 -19.55 15.59
N THR A 197 -0.70 -20.16 16.43
CA THR A 197 -0.29 -21.46 17.01
C THR A 197 -0.25 -22.52 15.91
N PRO A 198 0.52 -23.61 16.08
CA PRO A 198 0.51 -24.75 15.16
C PRO A 198 -0.90 -25.25 14.88
N LEU A 199 -1.75 -25.26 15.90
CA LEU A 199 -3.15 -25.67 15.78
C LEU A 199 -3.95 -24.72 14.90
N GLN A 200 -3.83 -23.40 15.10
CA GLN A 200 -4.52 -22.43 14.24
C GLN A 200 -4.02 -22.48 12.79
N TYR A 201 -2.73 -22.71 12.57
CA TYR A 201 -2.14 -22.86 11.24
C TYR A 201 -2.66 -24.11 10.53
N ILE A 202 -2.61 -25.27 11.19
CA ILE A 202 -3.09 -26.54 10.62
C ILE A 202 -4.61 -26.54 10.45
N ALA A 203 -5.36 -25.93 11.37
CA ALA A 203 -6.81 -25.77 11.25
C ALA A 203 -7.22 -24.97 10.00
N SER A 204 -6.36 -24.06 9.53
CA SER A 204 -6.60 -23.34 8.28
C SER A 204 -6.48 -24.27 7.06
N ASP A 205 -5.54 -25.21 7.06
CA ASP A 205 -5.38 -26.14 5.94
C ASP A 205 -6.39 -27.29 5.94
N GLY A 206 -6.72 -27.77 7.15
CA GLY A 206 -7.71 -28.82 7.32
C GLY A 206 -7.20 -30.25 7.47
N ASP A 207 -5.93 -30.44 7.81
CA ASP A 207 -5.33 -31.75 8.06
C ASP A 207 -5.80 -32.32 9.41
N ASN A 208 -6.89 -33.09 9.37
CA ASN A 208 -7.55 -33.64 10.55
C ASN A 208 -6.65 -34.55 11.41
N GLU A 209 -5.73 -35.31 10.80
CA GLU A 209 -4.80 -36.17 11.54
C GLU A 209 -3.81 -35.32 12.33
N PHE A 210 -3.33 -34.24 11.71
CA PHE A 210 -2.39 -33.31 12.34
C PHE A 210 -3.09 -32.46 13.42
N ILE A 211 -4.36 -32.08 13.23
CA ILE A 211 -5.15 -31.44 14.30
C ILE A 211 -5.24 -32.36 15.52
N ASN A 212 -5.61 -33.64 15.33
CA ASN A 212 -5.67 -34.62 16.43
C ASN A 212 -4.31 -34.81 17.12
N LEU A 213 -3.22 -34.84 16.35
CA LEU A 213 -1.87 -34.93 16.90
C LEU A 213 -1.56 -33.75 17.83
N LEU A 214 -1.87 -32.52 17.41
CA LEU A 214 -1.61 -31.33 18.21
C LEU A 214 -2.48 -31.27 19.46
N VAL A 215 -3.78 -31.53 19.33
CA VAL A 215 -4.73 -31.52 20.46
C VAL A 215 -4.37 -32.59 21.49
N SER A 216 -4.01 -33.81 21.05
CA SER A 216 -3.60 -34.90 21.96
C SER A 216 -2.31 -34.61 22.75
N HIS A 217 -1.49 -33.65 22.30
CA HIS A 217 -0.28 -33.23 22.99
C HIS A 217 -0.47 -31.91 23.78
N GLY A 218 -1.70 -31.42 23.93
CA GLY A 218 -2.02 -30.25 24.77
C GLY A 218 -2.02 -28.90 24.04
N ALA A 219 -2.29 -28.89 22.73
CA ALA A 219 -2.52 -27.64 22.02
C ALA A 219 -3.79 -26.93 22.55
N ASP A 220 -3.68 -25.64 22.83
CA ASP A 220 -4.80 -24.82 23.28
C ASP A 220 -5.74 -24.50 22.11
N VAL A 221 -6.90 -25.17 22.12
CA VAL A 221 -7.96 -25.04 21.11
C VAL A 221 -8.60 -23.65 21.11
N ASN A 222 -8.57 -22.95 22.25
CA ASN A 222 -9.22 -21.66 22.46
C ASN A 222 -8.25 -20.48 22.44
N PHE A 223 -6.96 -20.73 22.23
CA PHE A 223 -5.96 -19.68 22.12
C PHE A 223 -6.38 -18.67 21.05
N SER A 224 -6.33 -17.38 21.40
CA SER A 224 -6.56 -16.28 20.47
C SER A 224 -5.50 -15.20 20.69
N VAL A 225 -4.91 -14.71 19.60
CA VAL A 225 -3.89 -13.66 19.69
C VAL A 225 -4.56 -12.33 20.03
N ASN A 226 -4.02 -11.63 21.03
CA ASN A 226 -4.47 -10.29 21.46
C ASN A 226 -5.98 -10.20 21.77
N ASP A 227 -6.58 -11.28 22.27
CA ASP A 227 -8.01 -11.37 22.56
C ASP A 227 -8.91 -11.02 21.36
N SER A 228 -8.40 -11.26 20.14
CA SER A 228 -9.14 -11.01 18.90
C SER A 228 -10.38 -11.89 18.72
N GLY A 229 -10.56 -12.90 19.57
CA GLY A 229 -11.61 -13.90 19.45
C GLY A 229 -11.44 -14.85 18.25
N ARG A 230 -10.31 -14.80 17.54
CA ARG A 230 -9.99 -15.71 16.42
C ARG A 230 -9.19 -16.90 16.93
N ASN A 231 -9.89 -17.97 17.29
CA ASN A 231 -9.30 -19.25 17.71
C ASN A 231 -9.13 -20.21 16.52
N ALA A 232 -8.68 -21.44 16.76
CA ALA A 232 -8.49 -22.43 15.69
C ALA A 232 -9.80 -22.72 14.91
N LEU A 233 -10.94 -22.68 15.60
CA LEU A 233 -12.26 -22.87 15.00
C LEU A 233 -12.60 -21.78 13.97
N PHE A 234 -12.29 -20.52 14.26
CA PHE A 234 -12.47 -19.41 13.32
C PHE A 234 -11.76 -19.67 11.99
N TYR A 235 -10.51 -20.13 12.03
CA TYR A 235 -9.72 -20.37 10.81
C TYR A 235 -10.20 -21.60 10.03
N ALA A 236 -10.68 -22.64 10.71
CA ALA A 236 -11.30 -23.79 10.07
C ALA A 236 -12.62 -23.41 9.36
N ILE A 237 -13.43 -22.53 9.97
CA ILE A 237 -14.65 -21.99 9.36
C ILE A 237 -14.30 -21.12 8.14
N TRP A 238 -13.27 -20.27 8.25
CA TRP A 238 -12.89 -19.33 7.19
C TRP A 238 -12.52 -20.01 5.87
N LEU A 239 -11.95 -21.20 5.94
CA LEU A 239 -11.58 -22.01 4.77
C LEU A 239 -12.57 -23.14 4.50
N GLU A 240 -13.76 -23.08 5.12
CA GLU A 240 -14.89 -23.98 4.87
C GLU A 240 -14.57 -25.46 5.13
N ASN A 241 -13.60 -25.77 6.01
CA ASN A 241 -13.26 -27.15 6.35
C ASN A 241 -14.15 -27.70 7.47
N TRP A 242 -15.35 -28.14 7.10
CA TRP A 242 -16.36 -28.65 8.04
C TRP A 242 -15.91 -29.87 8.85
N THR A 243 -14.95 -30.67 8.36
CA THR A 243 -14.40 -31.80 9.13
C THR A 243 -13.52 -31.32 10.29
N ALA A 244 -12.66 -30.33 10.03
CA ALA A 244 -11.86 -29.67 11.06
C ALA A 244 -12.74 -28.90 12.04
N VAL A 245 -13.80 -28.23 11.56
CA VAL A 245 -14.78 -27.53 12.42
C VAL A 245 -15.46 -28.49 13.39
N ARG A 246 -15.93 -29.66 12.93
CA ARG A 246 -16.53 -30.70 13.79
C ARG A 246 -15.53 -31.18 14.84
N LEU A 247 -14.32 -31.52 14.41
CA LEU A 247 -13.27 -32.04 15.29
C LEU A 247 -12.88 -31.02 16.37
N LEU A 248 -12.66 -29.75 16.00
CA LEU A 248 -12.31 -28.70 16.96
C LEU A 248 -13.44 -28.44 17.96
N ARG A 249 -14.70 -28.43 17.49
CA ARG A 249 -15.87 -28.31 18.37
C ARG A 249 -15.95 -29.47 19.37
N ASP A 250 -15.77 -30.70 18.90
CA ASP A 250 -15.80 -31.89 19.76
C ASP A 250 -14.65 -31.91 20.79
N ASN A 251 -13.56 -31.18 20.50
CA ASN A 251 -12.44 -30.94 21.42
C ASN A 251 -12.58 -29.65 22.26
N GLY A 252 -13.79 -29.08 22.37
CA GLY A 252 -14.07 -27.97 23.28
C GLY A 252 -13.75 -26.57 22.74
N ALA A 253 -13.70 -26.40 21.42
CA ALA A 253 -13.57 -25.06 20.82
C ALA A 253 -14.80 -24.18 21.12
N THR A 254 -14.53 -22.98 21.62
CA THR A 254 -15.54 -21.95 21.90
C THR A 254 -15.99 -21.27 20.61
N VAL A 255 -17.30 -21.08 20.43
CA VAL A 255 -17.86 -20.32 19.31
C VAL A 255 -17.82 -18.84 19.69
N THR A 256 -16.80 -18.13 19.23
CA THR A 256 -16.66 -16.69 19.48
C THR A 256 -17.59 -15.87 18.58
N ARG A 257 -17.74 -14.58 18.89
CA ARG A 257 -18.47 -13.63 18.03
C ARG A 257 -17.94 -13.61 16.59
N GLN A 258 -16.62 -13.66 16.43
CA GLN A 258 -15.96 -13.67 15.12
C GLN A 258 -16.28 -14.96 14.36
N CYS A 259 -16.39 -16.10 15.05
CA CYS A 259 -16.87 -17.34 14.44
C CYS A 259 -18.33 -17.20 13.99
N ALA A 260 -19.22 -16.66 14.84
CA ALA A 260 -20.63 -16.48 14.51
C ALA A 260 -20.84 -15.52 13.32
N GLU A 261 -20.15 -14.37 13.31
CA GLU A 261 -20.19 -13.40 12.21
C GLU A 261 -19.75 -14.05 10.89
N LEU A 262 -18.63 -14.76 10.92
CA LEU A 262 -18.12 -15.47 9.74
C LEU A 262 -19.06 -16.58 9.26
N LEU A 263 -19.68 -17.34 10.17
CA LEU A 263 -20.69 -18.34 9.81
C LEU A 263 -21.86 -17.70 9.03
N THR A 264 -22.30 -16.50 9.43
CA THR A 264 -23.39 -15.80 8.71
C THR A 264 -23.00 -15.35 7.29
N GLU A 265 -21.72 -15.36 6.94
CA GLU A 265 -21.27 -15.07 5.58
C GLU A 265 -21.56 -16.23 4.62
N PHE A 266 -21.74 -17.46 5.08
CA PHE A 266 -21.94 -18.59 4.15
C PHE A 266 -23.43 -18.74 3.79
N ALA A 267 -23.77 -18.40 2.55
CA ALA A 267 -25.15 -18.40 2.04
C ALA A 267 -25.51 -19.63 1.19
N HIS A 268 -24.50 -20.33 0.67
CA HIS A 268 -24.64 -21.47 -0.25
C HIS A 268 -23.97 -22.70 0.35
N VAL A 269 -24.63 -23.31 1.32
CA VAL A 269 -24.15 -24.53 2.00
C VAL A 269 -25.21 -25.62 1.89
N ASP A 270 -24.79 -26.88 1.94
CA ASP A 270 -25.70 -28.01 1.90
C ASP A 270 -26.58 -28.07 3.16
N HIS A 271 -27.72 -28.76 3.09
CA HIS A 271 -28.70 -28.79 4.18
C HIS A 271 -28.12 -29.25 5.53
N GLU A 272 -27.22 -30.23 5.51
CA GLU A 272 -26.53 -30.73 6.71
C GLU A 272 -25.58 -29.68 7.32
N GLN A 273 -24.86 -28.93 6.46
CA GLN A 273 -23.99 -27.84 6.88
C GLN A 273 -24.79 -26.68 7.43
N LEU A 274 -25.92 -26.32 6.80
CA LEU A 274 -26.83 -25.29 7.30
C LEU A 274 -27.37 -25.64 8.69
N LEU A 275 -27.77 -26.89 8.93
CA LEU A 275 -28.24 -27.34 10.24
C LEU A 275 -27.13 -27.24 11.30
N PHE A 276 -25.92 -27.65 10.93
CA PHE A 276 -24.73 -27.57 11.79
C PHE A 276 -24.33 -26.11 12.10
N MET A 277 -24.40 -25.22 11.10
CA MET A 277 -24.18 -23.78 11.30
C MET A 277 -25.22 -23.18 12.25
N LYS A 278 -26.50 -23.55 12.08
CA LYS A 278 -27.59 -23.10 12.97
C LYS A 278 -27.38 -23.56 14.41
N ASP A 279 -26.88 -24.77 14.62
CA ASP A 279 -26.51 -25.29 15.95
C ASP A 279 -25.39 -24.43 16.59
N MET A 280 -24.30 -24.18 15.86
CA MET A 280 -23.19 -23.36 16.35
C MET A 280 -23.58 -21.90 16.65
N ILE A 281 -24.33 -21.27 15.74
CA ILE A 281 -24.87 -19.92 15.96
C ILE A 281 -25.83 -19.93 17.14
N GLY A 282 -26.65 -20.98 17.30
CA GLY A 282 -27.54 -21.17 18.43
C GLY A 282 -26.79 -21.20 19.76
N ILE A 283 -25.70 -21.96 19.86
CA ILE A 283 -24.84 -22.03 21.05
C ILE A 283 -24.26 -20.66 21.39
N TYR A 284 -23.78 -19.92 20.37
CA TYR A 284 -23.27 -18.57 20.55
C TYR A 284 -24.37 -17.62 21.09
N LEU A 285 -25.55 -17.63 20.48
CA LEU A 285 -26.68 -16.79 20.90
C LEU A 285 -27.15 -17.14 22.31
N ASP A 286 -27.20 -18.43 22.67
CA ASP A 286 -27.58 -18.86 24.02
C ASP A 286 -26.60 -18.34 25.08
N GLN A 287 -25.31 -18.20 24.74
CA GLN A 287 -24.31 -17.58 25.60
C GLN A 287 -24.39 -16.03 25.60
N SER A 288 -24.78 -15.41 24.48
CA SER A 288 -24.78 -13.95 24.33
C SER A 288 -26.04 -13.25 24.84
N VAL A 289 -27.20 -13.93 24.88
CA VAL A 289 -28.51 -13.37 25.30
C VAL A 289 -28.50 -12.76 26.71
N GLY A 290 -27.59 -13.17 27.60
CA GLY A 290 -27.40 -12.57 28.93
C GLY A 290 -26.55 -11.29 28.99
N THR A 291 -25.86 -10.91 27.90
CA THR A 291 -24.75 -9.92 27.93
C THR A 291 -25.13 -8.51 27.46
N GLN A 292 -26.41 -8.27 27.11
CA GLN A 292 -26.90 -7.03 26.51
C GLN A 292 -26.21 -6.59 25.20
N GLN A 293 -25.39 -7.44 24.58
CA GLN A 293 -24.68 -7.13 23.33
C GLN A 293 -25.63 -7.04 22.13
N ASP A 294 -25.34 -6.13 21.21
CA ASP A 294 -26.08 -5.95 19.96
C ASP A 294 -25.48 -6.86 18.86
N GLU A 295 -26.35 -7.66 18.24
CA GLU A 295 -25.98 -8.68 17.26
C GLU A 295 -26.20 -8.22 15.81
N THR A 296 -26.52 -6.95 15.59
CA THR A 296 -26.82 -6.41 14.26
C THR A 296 -25.63 -6.60 13.32
N LYS A 297 -24.40 -6.39 13.80
CA LYS A 297 -23.19 -6.63 13.00
C LYS A 297 -22.99 -8.10 12.67
N THR A 298 -23.25 -8.99 13.64
CA THR A 298 -23.15 -10.45 13.45
C THR A 298 -24.17 -10.95 12.43
N LEU A 299 -25.37 -10.36 12.38
CA LEU A 299 -26.44 -10.73 11.46
C LEU A 299 -26.34 -10.05 10.07
N LEU A 300 -25.57 -8.97 9.96
CA LEU A 300 -25.49 -8.14 8.74
C LEU A 300 -25.08 -8.92 7.48
N PRO A 301 -24.12 -9.87 7.51
CA PRO A 301 -23.78 -10.64 6.32
C PRO A 301 -24.92 -11.53 5.83
N ALA A 302 -25.64 -12.21 6.73
CA ALA A 302 -26.81 -13.03 6.37
C ALA A 302 -27.91 -12.20 5.67
N VAL A 303 -28.19 -11.00 6.19
CA VAL A 303 -29.13 -10.06 5.55
C VAL A 303 -28.61 -9.56 4.21
N SER A 304 -27.30 -9.35 4.09
CA SER A 304 -26.68 -8.87 2.85
C SER A 304 -26.65 -9.94 1.75
N LYS A 305 -26.70 -11.23 2.11
CA LYS A 305 -26.70 -12.36 1.17
C LYS A 305 -28.05 -13.03 0.96
N GLY A 306 -29.08 -12.66 1.72
CA GLY A 306 -30.44 -13.18 1.53
C GLY A 306 -30.76 -14.47 2.32
N CYS A 307 -30.02 -14.77 3.39
CA CYS A 307 -30.16 -16.01 4.16
C CYS A 307 -31.32 -15.99 5.16
N VAL A 308 -32.53 -16.32 4.70
CA VAL A 308 -33.77 -16.29 5.51
C VAL A 308 -33.68 -17.16 6.77
N ASP A 309 -33.12 -18.38 6.68
CA ASP A 309 -32.99 -19.32 7.80
C ASP A 309 -32.17 -18.80 8.98
N ILE A 310 -31.06 -18.11 8.69
CA ILE A 310 -30.16 -17.55 9.71
C ILE A 310 -30.82 -16.32 10.32
N VAL A 311 -31.44 -15.46 9.50
CA VAL A 311 -32.22 -14.31 9.99
C VAL A 311 -33.33 -14.77 10.93
N GLN A 312 -34.07 -15.81 10.55
CA GLN A 312 -35.12 -16.40 11.40
C GLN A 312 -34.55 -16.93 12.72
N LEU A 313 -33.37 -17.55 12.72
CA LEU A 313 -32.73 -18.06 13.94
C LEU A 313 -32.37 -16.93 14.93
N PHE A 314 -31.79 -15.82 14.45
CA PHE A 314 -31.49 -14.67 15.31
C PHE A 314 -32.76 -14.06 15.90
N ILE A 315 -33.82 -13.97 15.09
CA ILE A 315 -35.13 -13.49 15.53
C ILE A 315 -35.73 -14.40 16.61
N THR A 316 -35.77 -15.72 16.39
CA THR A 316 -36.38 -16.67 17.35
C THR A 316 -35.63 -16.76 18.66
N LYS A 317 -34.31 -16.55 18.64
CA LYS A 317 -33.47 -16.49 19.84
C LYS A 317 -33.51 -15.14 20.56
N GLY A 318 -34.27 -14.16 20.06
CA GLY A 318 -34.45 -12.86 20.70
C GLY A 318 -33.24 -11.93 20.60
N ALA A 319 -32.47 -12.03 19.51
CA ALA A 319 -31.32 -11.16 19.29
C ALA A 319 -31.73 -9.68 19.25
N ARG A 320 -30.91 -8.81 19.88
CA ARG A 320 -31.10 -7.36 19.83
C ARG A 320 -30.54 -6.81 18.52
N LEU A 321 -31.35 -6.08 17.77
CA LEU A 321 -31.07 -5.60 16.41
C LEU A 321 -31.19 -4.07 16.30
N ASN A 322 -30.56 -3.34 17.21
CA ASN A 322 -30.78 -1.89 17.39
C ASN A 322 -29.63 -1.04 16.82
N GLU A 323 -28.47 -1.61 16.52
CA GLU A 323 -27.31 -0.88 16.02
C GLU A 323 -27.49 -0.47 14.53
N LEU A 324 -27.02 0.73 14.18
CA LEU A 324 -27.02 1.20 12.80
C LEU A 324 -25.91 0.54 11.96
N VAL A 325 -26.21 0.24 10.70
CA VAL A 325 -25.29 -0.39 9.74
C VAL A 325 -24.92 0.54 8.60
N THR A 326 -23.69 0.44 8.11
CA THR A 326 -23.13 1.34 7.09
C THR A 326 -23.55 0.93 5.68
N CYS A 327 -24.37 1.71 4.99
CA CYS A 327 -24.70 1.51 3.58
C CYS A 327 -24.06 2.59 2.70
N SER A 328 -23.85 2.31 1.43
CA SER A 328 -23.40 3.33 0.45
C SER A 328 -24.51 3.63 -0.56
N THR A 329 -24.80 4.90 -0.81
CA THR A 329 -25.63 5.32 -1.95
C THR A 329 -24.86 6.38 -2.72
N TYR A 330 -24.80 6.24 -4.05
CA TYR A 330 -24.05 7.17 -4.92
C TYR A 330 -22.58 7.42 -4.50
N GLY A 331 -21.91 6.41 -3.94
CA GLY A 331 -20.52 6.52 -3.48
C GLY A 331 -20.31 7.23 -2.14
N VAL A 332 -21.39 7.68 -1.48
CA VAL A 332 -21.35 8.32 -0.16
C VAL A 332 -21.72 7.29 0.92
N PRO A 333 -20.94 7.15 2.00
CA PRO A 333 -21.29 6.28 3.12
C PRO A 333 -22.37 6.93 4.00
N HIS A 334 -23.41 6.16 4.29
CA HIS A 334 -24.57 6.49 5.11
C HIS A 334 -24.78 5.42 6.20
N GLN A 335 -25.59 5.75 7.21
CA GLN A 335 -26.07 4.77 8.19
C GLN A 335 -27.55 4.46 7.98
N THR A 336 -27.95 3.21 8.20
CA THR A 336 -29.34 2.74 8.08
C THR A 336 -29.59 1.59 9.07
N THR A 337 -30.84 1.23 9.31
CA THR A 337 -31.20 0.01 10.06
C THR A 337 -30.94 -1.27 9.25
N LEU A 338 -30.97 -2.43 9.90
CA LEU A 338 -30.88 -3.74 9.25
C LEU A 338 -32.00 -3.93 8.22
N LEU A 339 -33.21 -3.43 8.51
CA LEU A 339 -34.33 -3.37 7.56
C LEU A 339 -33.95 -2.59 6.31
N GLY A 340 -33.34 -1.41 6.45
CA GLY A 340 -32.90 -0.62 5.30
C GLY A 340 -31.81 -1.32 4.47
N ARG A 341 -30.94 -2.14 5.08
CA ARG A 341 -30.03 -3.01 4.32
C ARG A 341 -30.78 -4.04 3.47
N ALA A 342 -31.79 -4.69 4.04
CA ALA A 342 -32.61 -5.66 3.34
C ALA A 342 -33.37 -5.01 2.16
N VAL A 343 -33.89 -3.80 2.37
CA VAL A 343 -34.55 -2.98 1.33
C VAL A 343 -33.60 -2.64 0.19
N LYS A 344 -32.40 -2.14 0.50
CA LYS A 344 -31.39 -1.81 -0.52
C LYS A 344 -31.06 -3.01 -1.42
N ASN A 345 -31.02 -4.21 -0.84
CA ASN A 345 -30.71 -5.44 -1.58
C ASN A 345 -31.96 -6.14 -2.17
N ASN A 346 -33.16 -5.59 -1.95
CA ASN A 346 -34.43 -6.11 -2.48
C ASN A 346 -34.80 -7.54 -2.01
N PHE A 347 -34.43 -7.92 -0.78
CA PHE A 347 -34.76 -9.24 -0.22
C PHE A 347 -36.12 -9.26 0.49
N ARG A 348 -37.20 -9.48 -0.27
CA ARG A 348 -38.59 -9.40 0.21
C ARG A 348 -38.92 -10.24 1.44
N ASP A 349 -38.46 -11.50 1.49
CA ASP A 349 -38.77 -12.38 2.62
C ASP A 349 -38.11 -11.89 3.93
N ILE A 350 -36.88 -11.39 3.83
CA ILE A 350 -36.17 -10.79 4.97
C ILE A 350 -36.82 -9.48 5.40
N ILE A 351 -37.26 -8.64 4.44
CA ILE A 351 -37.99 -7.40 4.72
C ILE A 351 -39.23 -7.72 5.57
N ARG A 352 -40.03 -8.72 5.16
CA ARG A 352 -41.22 -9.16 5.91
C ARG A 352 -40.87 -9.66 7.31
N LEU A 353 -39.84 -10.50 7.44
CA LEU A 353 -39.40 -11.00 8.74
C LEU A 353 -38.97 -9.88 9.69
N LEU A 354 -38.20 -8.91 9.19
CA LEU A 354 -37.71 -7.80 9.99
C LEU A 354 -38.83 -6.81 10.36
N LEU A 355 -39.80 -6.57 9.47
CA LEU A 355 -40.96 -5.71 9.77
C LEU A 355 -41.80 -6.22 10.94
N HIS A 356 -41.87 -7.54 11.14
CA HIS A 356 -42.59 -8.15 12.26
C HIS A 356 -41.89 -7.99 13.62
N VAL A 357 -40.57 -7.76 13.64
CA VAL A 357 -39.74 -7.81 14.86
C VAL A 357 -39.24 -6.42 15.25
N SER A 358 -38.88 -5.62 14.25
CA SER A 358 -38.45 -4.24 14.38
C SER A 358 -39.34 -3.40 13.46
N PRO A 359 -40.45 -2.83 13.98
CA PRO A 359 -41.18 -1.84 13.20
C PRO A 359 -40.23 -0.71 12.80
N PRO A 360 -40.52 0.02 11.71
CA PRO A 360 -39.71 1.15 11.29
C PRO A 360 -39.78 2.25 12.36
N GLU A 361 -38.90 2.19 13.37
CA GLU A 361 -38.71 3.27 14.33
C GLU A 361 -37.81 4.34 13.70
N ASP A 362 -38.27 5.59 13.76
CA ASP A 362 -37.59 6.73 13.18
C ASP A 362 -36.41 7.20 14.05
N LEU A 363 -35.21 7.09 13.49
CA LEU A 363 -33.95 7.49 14.11
C LEU A 363 -33.44 8.82 13.54
N SER A 364 -34.35 9.70 13.10
CA SER A 364 -34.04 10.99 12.45
C SER A 364 -33.22 11.95 13.32
N LEU A 365 -33.17 11.73 14.64
CA LEU A 365 -32.40 12.52 15.61
C LEU A 365 -30.95 12.03 15.82
N ILE A 366 -30.50 10.99 15.12
CA ILE A 366 -29.14 10.44 15.27
C ILE A 366 -28.15 11.17 14.35
N HIS A 367 -27.10 11.78 14.91
CA HIS A 367 -26.04 12.49 14.17
C HIS A 367 -24.94 11.54 13.65
N PRO A 368 -25.15 10.78 12.56
CA PRO A 368 -24.47 10.97 11.24
C PRO A 368 -25.47 11.01 10.05
N PRO A 369 -25.09 11.02 8.73
CA PRO A 369 -26.08 11.05 7.65
C PRO A 369 -26.85 9.71 7.56
N TYR A 370 -27.91 9.59 8.35
CA TYR A 370 -28.87 8.50 8.34
C TYR A 370 -29.71 8.54 7.06
N ILE A 371 -30.00 7.37 6.49
CA ILE A 371 -30.95 7.20 5.39
C ILE A 371 -32.01 6.17 5.80
N SER A 372 -33.28 6.56 5.70
CA SER A 372 -34.38 5.69 6.11
C SER A 372 -34.57 4.52 5.12
N PRO A 373 -35.12 3.38 5.58
CA PRO A 373 -35.50 2.28 4.69
C PRO A 373 -36.43 2.75 3.55
N LEU A 374 -37.33 3.71 3.83
CA LEU A 374 -38.24 4.27 2.83
C LEU A 374 -37.49 5.05 1.74
N ALA A 375 -36.50 5.87 2.11
CA ALA A 375 -35.65 6.56 1.15
C ALA A 375 -34.79 5.60 0.31
N LEU A 376 -34.33 4.49 0.92
CA LEU A 376 -33.62 3.42 0.19
C LEU A 376 -34.52 2.68 -0.81
N ALA A 377 -35.81 2.49 -0.51
CA ALA A 377 -36.76 1.91 -1.46
C ALA A 377 -36.92 2.78 -2.71
N VAL A 378 -36.98 4.10 -2.54
CA VAL A 378 -37.04 5.07 -3.64
C VAL A 378 -35.74 5.10 -4.45
N ASP A 379 -34.58 5.07 -3.77
CA ASP A 379 -33.26 4.94 -4.43
C ASP A 379 -33.15 3.62 -5.22
N GLY A 380 -33.77 2.54 -4.75
CA GLY A 380 -33.83 1.25 -5.45
C GLY A 380 -34.86 1.19 -6.59
N GLY A 381 -35.79 2.15 -6.66
CA GLY A 381 -36.83 2.21 -7.69
C GLY A 381 -37.99 1.22 -7.49
N SER A 382 -38.08 0.55 -6.34
CA SER A 382 -39.06 -0.50 -6.07
C SER A 382 -40.35 0.06 -5.49
N VAL A 383 -41.40 0.13 -6.31
CA VAL A 383 -42.74 0.59 -5.90
C VAL A 383 -43.36 -0.33 -4.83
N ASP A 384 -43.30 -1.65 -5.04
CA ASP A 384 -43.89 -2.63 -4.10
C ASP A 384 -43.30 -2.52 -2.69
N ILE A 385 -41.97 -2.40 -2.57
CA ILE A 385 -41.31 -2.27 -1.26
C ILE A 385 -41.66 -0.94 -0.61
N PHE A 386 -41.75 0.12 -1.41
CA PHE A 386 -42.16 1.42 -0.91
C PHE A 386 -43.59 1.38 -0.33
N GLU A 387 -44.53 0.71 -1.01
CA GLU A 387 -45.90 0.49 -0.52
C GLU A 387 -45.94 -0.40 0.73
N ASP A 388 -45.17 -1.49 0.77
CA ASP A 388 -45.09 -2.39 1.92
C ASP A 388 -44.59 -1.63 3.18
N LEU A 389 -43.59 -0.77 3.03
CA LEU A 389 -43.04 0.05 4.12
C LEU A 389 -44.04 1.11 4.60
N LEU A 390 -44.74 1.80 3.68
CA LEU A 390 -45.79 2.76 4.03
C LEU A 390 -46.95 2.08 4.76
N SER A 391 -47.39 0.92 4.27
CA SER A 391 -48.46 0.13 4.88
C SER A 391 -48.11 -0.35 6.29
N SER A 392 -46.81 -0.49 6.57
CA SER A 392 -46.27 -0.89 7.87
C SER A 392 -46.05 0.30 8.82
N GLY A 393 -46.44 1.52 8.44
CA GLY A 393 -46.41 2.70 9.30
C GLY A 393 -45.13 3.54 9.23
N ALA A 394 -44.29 3.39 8.20
CA ALA A 394 -43.12 4.26 8.00
C ALA A 394 -43.54 5.72 7.76
N ASP A 395 -42.92 6.68 8.45
CA ASP A 395 -43.23 8.10 8.27
C ASP A 395 -42.61 8.64 6.97
N LEU A 396 -43.50 8.99 6.03
CA LEU A 396 -43.12 9.61 4.76
C LEU A 396 -42.45 10.98 4.96
N ARG A 397 -42.86 11.74 5.98
CA ARG A 397 -42.33 13.09 6.24
C ARG A 397 -40.92 13.01 6.78
N ALA A 398 -40.68 12.19 7.80
CA ALA A 398 -39.34 11.95 8.34
C ALA A 398 -38.38 11.41 7.28
N ALA A 399 -38.84 10.52 6.39
CA ALA A 399 -38.04 10.01 5.28
C ALA A 399 -37.66 11.09 4.25
N ASP A 400 -38.48 12.13 4.11
CA ASP A 400 -38.27 13.27 3.23
C ASP A 400 -37.50 14.42 3.89
N GLU A 401 -36.96 14.29 5.12
CA GLU A 401 -36.16 15.33 5.80
C GLU A 401 -34.64 15.21 5.57
N GLY A 402 -34.18 14.19 4.83
CA GLY A 402 -32.76 13.96 4.55
C GLY A 402 -32.11 14.95 3.57
N GLN A 403 -30.79 14.82 3.34
CA GLN A 403 -30.02 15.68 2.42
C GLN A 403 -30.60 15.80 1.00
N LYS A 404 -31.28 14.75 0.53
CA LYS A 404 -31.99 14.71 -0.76
C LYS A 404 -33.43 14.30 -0.51
N THR A 405 -34.38 15.02 -1.13
CA THR A 405 -35.81 14.64 -1.06
C THR A 405 -36.06 13.27 -1.68
N LEU A 406 -37.15 12.62 -1.26
CA LEU A 406 -37.64 11.42 -1.93
C LEU A 406 -37.93 11.72 -3.41
N LEU A 407 -38.43 12.92 -3.73
CA LEU A 407 -38.71 13.33 -5.10
C LEU A 407 -37.44 13.48 -5.94
N GLU A 408 -36.39 14.14 -5.43
CA GLU A 408 -35.09 14.24 -6.12
C GLU A 408 -34.46 12.86 -6.39
N ARG A 409 -34.67 11.89 -5.49
CA ARG A 409 -34.21 10.51 -5.65
C ARG A 409 -34.98 9.80 -6.77
N ALA A 410 -36.31 9.91 -6.77
CA ALA A 410 -37.17 9.33 -7.79
C ALA A 410 -36.89 9.90 -9.20
N VAL A 411 -36.70 11.22 -9.31
CA VAL A 411 -36.37 11.91 -10.58
C VAL A 411 -35.02 11.43 -11.12
N ARG A 412 -34.00 11.31 -10.25
CA ARG A 412 -32.67 10.83 -10.65
C ARG A 412 -32.71 9.39 -11.19
N ASN A 413 -33.61 8.57 -10.68
CA ASN A 413 -33.88 7.22 -11.16
C ASN A 413 -34.79 7.16 -12.39
N LYS A 414 -35.25 8.32 -12.90
CA LYS A 414 -36.15 8.44 -14.06
C LYS A 414 -37.46 7.68 -13.89
N ASN A 415 -37.91 7.48 -12.64
CA ASN A 415 -39.10 6.68 -12.35
C ASN A 415 -40.33 7.59 -12.19
N LEU A 416 -41.04 7.79 -13.31
CA LEU A 416 -42.27 8.60 -13.35
C LEU A 416 -43.36 8.08 -12.41
N ALA A 417 -43.51 6.76 -12.29
CA ALA A 417 -44.53 6.15 -11.42
C ALA A 417 -44.27 6.44 -9.93
N LEU A 418 -43.02 6.34 -9.49
CA LEU A 418 -42.64 6.75 -8.12
C LEU A 418 -42.81 8.26 -7.91
N CYS A 419 -42.46 9.09 -8.89
CA CYS A 419 -42.67 10.54 -8.78
C CYS A 419 -44.16 10.87 -8.58
N GLN A 420 -45.04 10.27 -9.39
CA GLN A 420 -46.49 10.45 -9.28
C GLN A 420 -47.01 9.97 -7.91
N MET A 421 -46.53 8.80 -7.45
CA MET A 421 -46.93 8.23 -6.17
C MET A 421 -46.51 9.13 -5.00
N LEU A 422 -45.27 9.61 -4.97
CA LEU A 422 -44.77 10.51 -3.94
C LEU A 422 -45.57 11.82 -3.89
N ILE A 423 -45.89 12.40 -5.04
CA ILE A 423 -46.72 13.61 -5.14
C ILE A 423 -48.13 13.33 -4.64
N ASN A 424 -48.75 12.20 -5.01
CA ASN A 424 -50.08 11.80 -4.55
C ASN A 424 -50.14 11.58 -3.03
N HIS A 425 -49.06 11.09 -2.42
CA HIS A 425 -48.93 10.92 -0.97
C HIS A 425 -48.54 12.22 -0.23
N GLY A 426 -48.46 13.35 -0.93
CA GLY A 426 -48.29 14.68 -0.32
C GLY A 426 -46.85 15.06 0.00
N VAL A 427 -45.85 14.46 -0.66
CA VAL A 427 -44.46 14.93 -0.61
C VAL A 427 -44.38 16.35 -1.19
N LYS A 428 -43.61 17.23 -0.55
CA LYS A 428 -43.42 18.59 -1.03
C LYS A 428 -42.64 18.57 -2.35
N VAL A 429 -43.16 19.24 -3.38
CA VAL A 429 -42.48 19.37 -4.68
C VAL A 429 -41.22 20.22 -4.57
N ASP A 430 -41.26 21.27 -3.76
CA ASP A 430 -40.14 22.16 -3.48
C ASP A 430 -39.91 22.31 -1.97
N ARG A 431 -38.65 22.38 -1.55
CA ARG A 431 -38.24 22.71 -0.17
C ARG A 431 -37.91 24.19 -0.01
N GLU A 432 -37.99 24.71 1.21
CA GLU A 432 -37.53 26.06 1.49
C GLU A 432 -35.99 26.15 1.34
N PRO A 433 -35.44 27.17 0.66
CA PRO A 433 -34.00 27.28 0.41
C PRO A 433 -33.11 27.25 1.67
N GLN A 434 -33.68 27.59 2.83
CA GLN A 434 -32.98 27.62 4.13
C GLN A 434 -32.82 26.23 4.76
N GLU A 435 -33.56 25.22 4.31
CA GLU A 435 -33.52 23.84 4.82
C GLU A 435 -32.45 22.98 4.10
N ALA A 436 -31.91 23.44 2.97
CA ALA A 436 -30.93 22.73 2.16
C ALA A 436 -29.48 23.09 2.55
N GLN A 437 -28.96 22.48 3.61
CA GLN A 437 -27.59 22.75 4.08
C GLN A 437 -26.48 22.30 3.10
N TRP A 438 -26.78 21.43 2.12
CA TRP A 438 -25.79 20.85 1.20
C TRP A 438 -26.37 20.73 -0.22
N TYR A 439 -25.80 21.48 -1.18
CA TYR A 439 -26.09 21.46 -2.62
C TYR A 439 -27.59 21.48 -2.98
N PRO A 440 -28.23 22.67 -3.02
CA PRO A 440 -29.65 22.77 -3.31
C PRO A 440 -29.84 22.57 -4.83
N LEU A 441 -30.29 21.38 -5.24
CA LEU A 441 -30.85 21.18 -6.57
C LEU A 441 -32.32 20.79 -6.39
N SER A 442 -33.24 21.53 -7.02
CA SER A 442 -34.64 21.11 -7.03
C SER A 442 -34.83 19.85 -7.89
N ALA A 443 -35.87 19.07 -7.59
CA ALA A 443 -36.27 17.94 -8.44
C ALA A 443 -36.45 18.37 -9.91
N LEU A 444 -36.99 19.58 -10.12
CA LEU A 444 -37.13 20.19 -11.44
C LEU A 444 -35.79 20.46 -12.13
N MET A 445 -34.80 21.00 -11.41
CA MET A 445 -33.46 21.23 -11.95
C MET A 445 -32.83 19.92 -12.43
N ILE A 446 -32.93 18.85 -11.63
CA ILE A 446 -32.41 17.53 -11.99
C ILE A 446 -33.11 17.00 -13.25
N ALA A 447 -34.43 17.13 -13.33
CA ALA A 447 -35.22 16.69 -14.49
C ALA A 447 -34.79 17.43 -15.77
N VAL A 448 -34.57 18.74 -15.71
CA VAL A 448 -34.13 19.56 -16.86
C VAL A 448 -32.71 19.21 -17.29
N GLN A 449 -31.77 19.05 -16.34
CA GLN A 449 -30.40 18.64 -16.66
C GLN A 449 -30.31 17.25 -17.29
N GLN A 450 -31.23 16.36 -16.94
CA GLN A 450 -31.32 15.00 -17.49
C GLN A 450 -32.23 14.90 -18.73
N ASP A 451 -32.79 16.03 -19.19
CA ASP A 451 -33.68 16.12 -20.36
C ASP A 451 -34.95 15.24 -20.25
N LEU A 452 -35.57 15.21 -19.07
CA LEU A 452 -36.74 14.37 -18.76
C LEU A 452 -38.06 15.15 -18.92
N MET A 453 -38.51 15.36 -20.16
CA MET A 453 -39.74 16.13 -20.47
C MET A 453 -40.98 15.68 -19.67
N ASP A 454 -41.28 14.38 -19.62
CA ASP A 454 -42.49 13.89 -18.94
C ASP A 454 -42.49 14.19 -17.43
N ILE A 455 -41.32 14.14 -16.79
CA ILE A 455 -41.16 14.46 -15.37
C ILE A 455 -41.19 15.97 -15.17
N VAL A 456 -40.61 16.76 -16.09
CA VAL A 456 -40.71 18.23 -16.06
C VAL A 456 -42.18 18.65 -16.14
N ASP A 457 -42.97 18.07 -17.05
CA ASP A 457 -44.40 18.35 -17.18
C ASP A 457 -45.17 17.97 -15.91
N LEU A 458 -44.86 16.81 -15.31
CA LEU A 458 -45.44 16.39 -14.03
C LEU A 458 -45.14 17.38 -12.90
N LEU A 459 -43.89 17.85 -12.80
CA LEU A 459 -43.46 18.78 -11.76
C LEU A 459 -44.06 20.18 -11.97
N ILE A 460 -44.13 20.66 -13.22
CA ILE A 460 -44.82 21.92 -13.57
C ILE A 460 -46.30 21.83 -13.23
N ALA A 461 -46.97 20.74 -13.60
CA ALA A 461 -48.38 20.49 -13.27
C ALA A 461 -48.62 20.42 -11.75
N SER A 462 -47.59 20.01 -11.00
CA SER A 462 -47.60 19.95 -9.54
C SER A 462 -47.09 21.25 -8.87
N ASN A 463 -47.07 22.36 -9.63
CA ASN A 463 -46.76 23.71 -9.16
C ASN A 463 -45.31 23.91 -8.67
N ALA A 464 -44.34 23.28 -9.36
CA ALA A 464 -42.91 23.47 -9.08
C ALA A 464 -42.43 24.93 -9.28
N ARG A 465 -41.52 25.39 -8.41
CA ARG A 465 -40.94 26.73 -8.48
C ARG A 465 -39.92 26.84 -9.62
N LEU A 466 -40.28 27.59 -10.65
CA LEU A 466 -39.48 27.72 -11.88
C LEU A 466 -38.32 28.72 -11.79
N ASN A 467 -38.41 29.67 -10.85
CA ASN A 467 -37.55 30.86 -10.79
C ASN A 467 -36.64 30.91 -9.55
N ASP A 468 -36.40 29.76 -8.93
CA ASP A 468 -35.46 29.63 -7.82
C ASP A 468 -34.01 29.81 -8.32
N THR A 469 -33.17 30.34 -7.43
CA THR A 469 -31.75 30.57 -7.68
C THR A 469 -30.91 29.72 -6.74
N PHE A 470 -29.96 28.97 -7.28
CA PHE A 470 -29.12 28.04 -6.55
C PHE A 470 -27.65 28.52 -6.53
N GLU A 471 -26.90 28.18 -5.49
CA GLU A 471 -25.48 28.56 -5.35
C GLU A 471 -24.54 27.80 -6.30
N GLY A 472 -24.99 26.68 -6.86
CA GLY A 472 -24.24 25.86 -7.84
C GLY A 472 -24.55 26.20 -9.30
N PHE A 473 -23.72 25.69 -10.22
CA PHE A 473 -23.96 25.78 -11.66
C PHE A 473 -24.68 24.52 -12.15
N PRO A 474 -25.72 24.64 -12.99
CA PRO A 474 -26.42 25.86 -13.43
C PRO A 474 -27.26 26.50 -12.30
N CYS A 475 -27.26 27.83 -12.21
CA CYS A 475 -27.86 28.54 -11.08
C CYS A 475 -29.39 28.66 -11.14
N THR A 476 -30.00 28.48 -12.32
CA THR A 476 -31.46 28.55 -12.54
C THR A 476 -31.90 27.45 -13.51
N VAL A 477 -33.16 27.01 -13.40
CA VAL A 477 -33.71 25.97 -14.28
C VAL A 477 -33.66 26.41 -15.75
N LEU A 478 -33.93 27.69 -16.02
CA LEU A 478 -33.84 28.25 -17.37
C LEU A 478 -32.40 28.27 -17.90
N THR A 479 -31.40 28.62 -17.08
CA THR A 479 -29.99 28.50 -17.51
C THR A 479 -29.56 27.06 -17.77
N ALA A 480 -30.07 26.09 -16.99
CA ALA A 480 -29.79 24.68 -17.23
C ALA A 480 -30.34 24.23 -18.60
N ALA A 481 -31.53 24.70 -18.97
CA ALA A 481 -32.12 24.42 -20.28
C ALA A 481 -31.31 25.06 -21.44
N PHE A 482 -30.80 26.30 -21.26
CA PHE A 482 -29.90 26.94 -22.23
C PHE A 482 -28.54 26.21 -22.36
N GLU A 483 -27.99 25.70 -21.26
CA GLU A 483 -26.79 24.87 -21.28
C GLU A 483 -27.03 23.51 -21.95
N ALA A 484 -28.19 22.89 -21.71
CA ALA A 484 -28.59 21.63 -22.36
C ALA A 484 -28.88 21.79 -23.86
N GLY A 485 -29.35 22.96 -24.30
CA GLY A 485 -29.60 23.28 -25.71
C GLY A 485 -30.91 22.71 -26.27
N ASN A 486 -31.80 22.14 -25.46
CA ASN A 486 -33.11 21.67 -25.90
C ASN A 486 -34.09 22.85 -26.02
N VAL A 487 -34.35 23.29 -27.25
CA VAL A 487 -35.24 24.43 -27.54
C VAL A 487 -36.67 24.19 -27.06
N ALA A 488 -37.20 22.96 -27.22
CA ALA A 488 -38.56 22.63 -26.78
C ALA A 488 -38.69 22.71 -25.24
N MET A 489 -37.66 22.26 -24.51
CA MET A 489 -37.59 22.40 -23.06
C MET A 489 -37.55 23.87 -22.63
N ILE A 490 -36.75 24.70 -23.31
CA ILE A 490 -36.66 26.15 -23.06
C ILE A 490 -38.02 26.81 -23.27
N GLU A 491 -38.67 26.54 -24.40
CA GLU A 491 -39.99 27.09 -24.71
C GLU A 491 -41.06 26.61 -23.72
N ASN A 492 -41.03 25.34 -23.31
CA ASN A 492 -41.96 24.79 -22.32
C ASN A 492 -41.82 25.50 -20.97
N LEU A 493 -40.59 25.65 -20.47
CA LEU A 493 -40.31 26.36 -19.23
C LEU A 493 -40.71 27.84 -19.31
N GLU A 494 -40.47 28.50 -20.43
CA GLU A 494 -40.87 29.90 -20.66
C GLU A 494 -42.40 30.06 -20.68
N ASN A 495 -43.10 29.16 -21.38
CA ASN A 495 -44.57 29.12 -21.42
C ASN A 495 -45.17 28.86 -20.03
N ALA A 496 -44.49 28.06 -19.20
CA ALA A 496 -44.87 27.82 -17.81
C ALA A 496 -44.54 28.99 -16.86
N GLY A 497 -43.79 30.00 -17.29
CA GLY A 497 -43.49 31.21 -16.52
C GLY A 497 -42.06 31.33 -15.97
N ALA A 498 -41.10 30.55 -16.47
CA ALA A 498 -39.68 30.70 -16.15
C ALA A 498 -39.12 31.98 -16.82
N THR A 499 -38.62 32.92 -16.01
CA THR A 499 -38.16 34.25 -16.48
C THR A 499 -36.76 34.60 -16.02
N ARG A 500 -36.24 33.97 -14.96
CA ARG A 500 -34.94 34.30 -14.39
C ARG A 500 -33.79 33.58 -15.11
N LEU A 501 -32.84 34.36 -15.62
CA LEU A 501 -31.53 33.89 -16.04
C LEU A 501 -30.53 34.06 -14.89
N GLY A 502 -29.77 33.00 -14.59
CA GLY A 502 -28.69 33.01 -13.61
C GLY A 502 -27.61 34.06 -13.90
N ARG A 503 -26.91 34.49 -12.86
CA ARG A 503 -25.83 35.48 -12.97
C ARG A 503 -24.60 34.95 -13.71
N GLU A 504 -24.47 33.63 -13.84
CA GLU A 504 -23.31 32.94 -14.40
C GLU A 504 -23.75 31.78 -15.31
N ILE A 505 -23.10 31.60 -16.46
CA ILE A 505 -23.39 30.56 -17.47
C ILE A 505 -22.06 29.94 -17.94
N ARG A 506 -21.93 28.61 -17.92
CA ARG A 506 -20.69 27.91 -18.32
C ARG A 506 -20.56 27.74 -19.82
N GLY A 507 -21.68 27.54 -20.51
CA GLY A 507 -21.72 27.32 -21.95
C GLY A 507 -23.11 27.54 -22.52
N ILE A 508 -23.24 27.50 -23.84
CA ILE A 508 -24.53 27.51 -24.53
C ILE A 508 -24.57 26.26 -25.38
N GLY A 509 -25.63 25.47 -25.29
CA GLY A 509 -25.66 24.12 -25.86
C GLY A 509 -25.54 24.07 -27.38
N ASN A 510 -26.03 25.09 -28.10
CA ASN A 510 -25.95 25.18 -29.56
C ASN A 510 -26.21 26.61 -30.09
N LEU A 511 -26.00 26.82 -31.38
CA LEU A 511 -26.29 28.10 -32.04
C LEU A 511 -27.74 28.57 -31.85
N GLN A 512 -28.73 27.67 -31.94
CA GLN A 512 -30.15 28.06 -31.87
C GLN A 512 -30.51 28.62 -30.49
N SER A 513 -30.08 27.96 -29.41
CA SER A 513 -30.21 28.43 -28.04
C SER A 513 -29.42 29.74 -27.81
N ALA A 514 -28.26 29.92 -28.45
CA ALA A 514 -27.52 31.19 -28.42
C ALA A 514 -28.26 32.34 -29.11
N VAL A 515 -28.92 32.07 -30.25
CA VAL A 515 -29.77 33.05 -30.93
C VAL A 515 -30.98 33.41 -30.05
N LEU A 516 -31.62 32.44 -29.42
CA LEU A 516 -32.73 32.69 -28.49
C LEU A 516 -32.26 33.52 -27.28
N LEU A 517 -31.10 33.18 -26.71
CA LEU A 517 -30.52 33.92 -25.59
C LEU A 517 -30.11 35.36 -26.00
N SER A 518 -29.65 35.56 -27.24
CA SER A 518 -29.25 36.87 -27.74
C SER A 518 -30.39 37.88 -27.82
N LYS A 519 -31.64 37.40 -27.91
CA LYS A 519 -32.85 38.24 -27.89
C LYS A 519 -33.22 38.69 -26.48
N LYS A 520 -32.56 38.17 -25.44
CA LYS A 520 -32.88 38.48 -24.04
C LYS A 520 -32.03 39.63 -23.49
N VAL A 521 -32.63 40.38 -22.58
CA VAL A 521 -31.96 41.51 -21.89
C VAL A 521 -30.86 40.96 -20.99
N GLY A 522 -29.63 41.47 -21.15
CA GLY A 522 -28.47 41.08 -20.33
C GLY A 522 -27.50 40.09 -20.99
N PHE A 523 -27.78 39.61 -22.20
CA PHE A 523 -26.87 38.72 -22.95
C PHE A 523 -25.46 39.31 -23.10
N GLN A 524 -25.35 40.60 -23.45
CA GLN A 524 -24.03 41.24 -23.57
C GLN A 524 -23.28 41.27 -22.23
N ARG A 525 -23.98 41.52 -21.11
CA ARG A 525 -23.35 41.49 -19.78
C ARG A 525 -22.84 40.10 -19.40
N ILE A 526 -23.51 39.04 -19.86
CA ILE A 526 -23.06 37.66 -19.70
C ILE A 526 -21.80 37.42 -20.52
N LEU A 527 -21.76 37.88 -21.78
CA LEU A 527 -20.57 37.76 -22.63
C LEU A 527 -19.39 38.60 -22.14
N ASP A 528 -19.63 39.79 -21.58
CA ASP A 528 -18.55 40.63 -21.04
C ASP A 528 -17.87 39.97 -19.83
N ARG A 529 -18.59 39.12 -19.09
CA ARG A 529 -18.11 38.46 -17.87
C ARG A 529 -17.64 37.02 -18.08
N PHE A 530 -18.32 36.26 -18.92
CA PHE A 530 -18.11 34.82 -19.16
C PHE A 530 -17.85 34.49 -20.63
N GLY A 531 -17.69 35.49 -21.50
CA GLY A 531 -17.52 35.29 -22.94
C GLY A 531 -16.34 34.39 -23.27
N SER A 532 -15.23 34.49 -22.53
CA SER A 532 -14.08 33.60 -22.73
C SER A 532 -14.40 32.13 -22.44
N SER A 533 -15.09 31.83 -21.32
CA SER A 533 -15.44 30.44 -20.98
C SER A 533 -16.47 29.86 -21.93
N ILE A 534 -17.49 30.64 -22.31
CA ILE A 534 -18.53 30.23 -23.26
C ILE A 534 -17.92 30.00 -24.66
N LEU A 535 -17.03 30.89 -25.11
CA LEU A 535 -16.29 30.73 -26.37
C LEU A 535 -15.38 29.50 -26.33
N THR A 536 -14.66 29.30 -25.23
CA THR A 536 -13.81 28.11 -25.03
C THR A 536 -14.64 26.82 -25.13
N ALA A 537 -15.79 26.78 -24.46
CA ALA A 537 -16.71 25.63 -24.53
C ALA A 537 -17.21 25.37 -25.95
N ALA A 538 -17.59 26.41 -26.70
CA ALA A 538 -18.03 26.30 -28.09
C ALA A 538 -16.92 25.79 -29.03
N ILE A 539 -15.69 26.32 -28.89
CA ILE A 539 -14.54 25.87 -29.67
C ILE A 539 -14.24 24.40 -29.38
N LEU A 540 -14.19 24.00 -28.10
CA LEU A 540 -13.93 22.61 -27.71
C LEU A 540 -15.02 21.63 -28.17
N ALA A 541 -16.28 22.08 -28.18
CA ALA A 541 -17.42 21.34 -28.75
C ALA A 541 -17.37 21.23 -30.28
N LYS A 542 -16.42 21.91 -30.94
CA LYS A 542 -16.29 22.01 -32.41
C LYS A 542 -17.51 22.60 -33.10
N ASP A 543 -18.32 23.39 -32.39
CA ASP A 543 -19.42 24.16 -32.98
C ASP A 543 -18.86 25.48 -33.53
N GLU A 544 -18.27 25.39 -34.73
CA GLU A 544 -17.67 26.53 -35.42
C GLU A 544 -18.66 27.70 -35.66
N PRO A 545 -19.92 27.45 -36.10
CA PRO A 545 -20.93 28.50 -36.20
C PRO A 545 -21.17 29.25 -34.89
N LEU A 546 -21.30 28.52 -33.77
CA LEU A 546 -21.45 29.12 -32.44
C LEU A 546 -20.19 29.89 -32.02
N ALA A 547 -19.00 29.32 -32.25
CA ALA A 547 -17.74 29.96 -31.91
C ALA A 547 -17.55 31.30 -32.64
N TRP A 548 -17.81 31.36 -33.94
CA TRP A 548 -17.77 32.61 -34.71
C TRP A 548 -18.85 33.61 -34.28
N PHE A 549 -20.07 33.12 -34.02
CA PHE A 549 -21.17 33.95 -33.53
C PHE A 549 -20.81 34.64 -32.21
N LEU A 550 -20.15 33.92 -31.30
CA LEU A 550 -19.67 34.43 -30.02
C LEU A 550 -18.46 35.35 -30.19
N LEU A 551 -17.45 34.96 -30.99
CA LEU A 551 -16.22 35.73 -31.21
C LEU A 551 -16.50 37.14 -31.76
N GLN A 552 -17.51 37.30 -32.62
CA GLN A 552 -17.92 38.60 -33.16
C GLN A 552 -18.52 39.54 -32.10
N ARG A 553 -19.04 39.00 -31.00
CA ARG A 553 -19.81 39.75 -29.97
C ARG A 553 -19.06 39.92 -28.65
N ILE A 554 -17.96 39.20 -28.46
CA ILE A 554 -17.09 39.33 -27.29
C ILE A 554 -16.11 40.50 -27.52
N ALA A 555 -15.97 41.38 -26.51
CA ALA A 555 -15.01 42.49 -26.54
C ALA A 555 -13.55 42.00 -26.76
N PRO A 556 -12.63 42.85 -27.23
CA PRO A 556 -11.22 42.48 -27.36
C PRO A 556 -10.69 42.00 -25.99
N LEU A 557 -10.10 40.80 -25.96
CA LEU A 557 -9.62 40.08 -24.76
C LEU A 557 -8.41 40.77 -24.06
N ASN A 558 -8.18 42.06 -24.30
CA ASN A 558 -6.98 42.78 -23.88
C ASN A 558 -7.26 43.88 -22.85
N GLN A 559 -8.51 44.26 -22.61
CA GLN A 559 -8.81 45.45 -21.79
C GLN A 559 -9.24 45.13 -20.35
N HIS A 560 -9.76 43.94 -20.03
CA HIS A 560 -10.23 43.64 -18.67
C HIS A 560 -10.09 42.17 -18.20
N THR A 561 -9.42 41.30 -18.96
CA THR A 561 -9.31 39.88 -18.62
C THR A 561 -7.95 39.56 -17.99
N THR A 562 -7.95 38.75 -16.93
CA THR A 562 -6.73 38.16 -16.40
C THR A 562 -6.00 37.42 -17.52
N ILE A 563 -4.66 37.38 -17.50
CA ILE A 563 -3.84 36.68 -18.50
C ILE A 563 -4.38 35.26 -18.77
N THR A 564 -4.88 34.60 -17.73
CA THR A 564 -5.47 33.25 -17.77
C THR A 564 -6.80 33.13 -18.52
N ASP A 565 -7.58 34.21 -18.64
CA ASP A 565 -8.88 34.16 -19.32
C ASP A 565 -8.75 34.42 -20.83
N GLY A 566 -7.74 35.16 -21.29
CA GLY A 566 -7.47 35.34 -22.73
C GLY A 566 -6.82 34.11 -23.38
N GLU A 567 -6.06 33.32 -22.62
CA GLU A 567 -5.31 32.16 -23.10
C GLU A 567 -6.19 30.93 -23.41
N ARG A 568 -7.33 30.76 -22.73
CA ARG A 568 -8.19 29.56 -22.86
C ARG A 568 -8.81 29.40 -24.26
N PRO A 569 -9.38 30.44 -24.91
CA PRO A 569 -9.88 30.33 -26.27
C PRO A 569 -8.79 30.02 -27.30
N LEU A 570 -7.60 30.63 -27.16
CA LEU A 570 -6.46 30.37 -28.06
C LEU A 570 -5.95 28.93 -27.90
N SER A 571 -5.80 28.46 -26.66
CA SER A 571 -5.49 27.06 -26.35
C SER A 571 -6.52 26.12 -26.98
N ALA A 572 -7.81 26.37 -26.80
CA ALA A 572 -8.88 25.55 -27.38
C ALA A 572 -8.83 25.52 -28.92
N ALA A 573 -8.54 26.65 -29.57
CA ALA A 573 -8.42 26.72 -31.03
C ALA A 573 -7.20 25.95 -31.56
N ILE A 574 -6.07 25.98 -30.85
CA ILE A 574 -4.89 25.16 -31.15
C ILE A 574 -5.22 23.67 -30.99
N GLN A 575 -5.93 23.30 -29.92
CA GLN A 575 -6.30 21.90 -29.65
C GLN A 575 -7.26 21.32 -30.69
N THR A 576 -8.11 22.14 -31.29
CA THR A 576 -9.06 21.73 -32.35
C THR A 576 -8.51 21.90 -33.76
N ASP A 577 -7.24 22.32 -33.89
CA ASP A 577 -6.54 22.57 -35.15
C ASP A 577 -7.25 23.60 -36.07
N ASN A 578 -7.97 24.56 -35.47
CA ASN A 578 -8.65 25.60 -36.23
C ASN A 578 -7.73 26.81 -36.43
N ILE A 579 -6.89 26.75 -37.48
CA ILE A 579 -5.92 27.80 -37.83
C ILE A 579 -6.61 29.16 -38.04
N ALA A 580 -7.80 29.19 -38.64
CA ALA A 580 -8.55 30.42 -38.90
C ALA A 580 -8.94 31.13 -37.59
N LEU A 581 -9.44 30.38 -36.60
CA LEU A 581 -9.72 30.93 -35.27
C LEU A 581 -8.44 31.31 -34.52
N VAL A 582 -7.35 30.56 -34.67
CA VAL A 582 -6.05 30.92 -34.08
C VAL A 582 -5.58 32.28 -34.60
N LEU A 583 -5.58 32.49 -35.92
CA LEU A 583 -5.20 33.77 -36.52
C LEU A 583 -6.14 34.91 -36.07
N ALA A 584 -7.44 34.68 -36.09
CA ALA A 584 -8.42 35.67 -35.65
C ALA A 584 -8.26 36.08 -34.17
N LEU A 585 -7.89 35.13 -33.29
CA LEU A 585 -7.60 35.42 -31.88
C LEU A 585 -6.28 36.18 -31.72
N LEU A 586 -5.24 35.84 -32.49
CA LEU A 586 -3.95 36.54 -32.47
C LEU A 586 -4.07 37.98 -33.00
N GLU A 587 -4.88 38.21 -34.03
CA GLU A 587 -5.18 39.56 -34.56
C GLU A 587 -5.91 40.44 -33.54
N ARG A 588 -6.68 39.83 -32.64
CA ARG A 588 -7.32 40.52 -31.50
C ARG A 588 -6.36 40.76 -30.34
N GLY A 589 -5.08 40.40 -30.46
CA GLY A 589 -4.00 40.70 -29.51
C GLY A 589 -3.88 39.77 -28.32
N VAL A 590 -4.40 38.53 -28.42
CA VAL A 590 -4.18 37.49 -27.40
C VAL A 590 -2.69 37.16 -27.32
N GLN A 591 -2.15 37.12 -26.10
CA GLN A 591 -0.73 36.88 -25.84
C GLN A 591 -0.36 35.39 -26.03
N VAL A 592 0.85 35.15 -26.56
CA VAL A 592 1.43 33.80 -26.66
C VAL A 592 2.34 33.56 -25.47
N THR A 593 2.06 32.50 -24.72
CA THR A 593 2.83 32.08 -23.54
C THR A 593 3.35 30.64 -23.70
N ASP A 594 4.21 30.21 -22.79
CA ASP A 594 4.76 28.85 -22.72
C ASP A 594 3.66 27.76 -22.81
N LEU A 595 2.50 28.01 -22.20
CA LEU A 595 1.35 27.10 -22.24
C LEU A 595 0.73 26.97 -23.64
N THR A 596 0.63 28.07 -24.39
CA THR A 596 0.10 28.05 -25.76
C THR A 596 1.04 27.34 -26.74
N LEU A 597 2.36 27.50 -26.56
CA LEU A 597 3.36 26.73 -27.30
C LEU A 597 3.33 25.25 -26.93
N THR A 598 3.12 24.94 -25.64
CA THR A 598 2.96 23.58 -25.15
C THR A 598 1.80 22.87 -25.87
N ASP A 599 0.65 23.54 -26.03
CA ASP A 599 -0.47 22.95 -26.77
C ASP A 599 -0.11 22.66 -28.24
N ALA A 600 0.57 23.59 -28.92
CA ALA A 600 0.99 23.38 -30.30
C ALA A 600 1.97 22.20 -30.44
N VAL A 601 2.91 22.05 -29.51
CA VAL A 601 3.85 20.92 -29.46
C VAL A 601 3.12 19.60 -29.18
N LEU A 602 2.18 19.58 -28.22
CA LEU A 602 1.43 18.37 -27.86
C LEU A 602 0.54 17.86 -29.00
N HIS A 603 0.04 18.76 -29.83
CA HIS A 603 -0.77 18.44 -31.00
C HIS A 603 0.04 18.19 -32.28
N ASP A 604 1.39 18.24 -32.20
CA ASP A 604 2.32 18.07 -33.34
C ASP A 604 2.08 19.09 -34.48
N ASN A 605 1.59 20.27 -34.12
CA ASN A 605 1.29 21.35 -35.05
C ASN A 605 2.56 22.15 -35.38
N THR A 606 3.56 21.46 -35.96
CA THR A 606 4.85 22.05 -36.36
C THR A 606 4.74 23.30 -37.25
N PRO A 607 3.77 23.45 -38.18
CA PRO A 607 3.62 24.67 -38.97
C PRO A 607 3.14 25.88 -38.16
N LEU A 608 2.52 25.64 -37.01
CA LEU A 608 1.98 26.70 -36.15
C LEU A 608 3.04 27.31 -35.24
N LEU A 609 4.09 26.55 -34.89
CA LEU A 609 5.17 27.03 -34.02
C LEU A 609 5.86 28.30 -34.56
N PRO A 610 6.27 28.39 -35.85
CA PRO A 610 6.83 29.61 -36.42
C PRO A 610 5.88 30.83 -36.39
N ILE A 611 4.55 30.61 -36.33
CA ILE A 611 3.54 31.68 -36.26
C ILE A 611 3.40 32.20 -34.82
N LEU A 612 3.55 31.31 -33.84
CA LEU A 612 3.39 31.62 -32.42
C LEU A 612 4.67 32.19 -31.80
N LEU A 613 5.84 31.63 -32.13
CA LEU A 613 7.13 31.96 -31.53
C LEU A 613 7.51 33.45 -31.57
N PRO A 614 7.29 34.20 -32.67
CA PRO A 614 7.61 35.63 -32.72
C PRO A 614 6.83 36.49 -31.71
N ARG A 615 5.74 35.95 -31.14
CA ARG A 615 4.86 36.64 -30.18
C ARG A 615 5.01 36.09 -28.75
N LEU A 616 5.96 35.17 -28.53
CA LEU A 616 6.19 34.57 -27.21
C LEU A 616 6.73 35.63 -26.23
N LEU A 617 6.09 35.70 -25.05
CA LEU A 617 6.59 36.46 -23.90
C LEU A 617 7.26 35.51 -22.90
N GLY A 618 8.57 35.69 -22.70
CA GLY A 618 9.35 35.00 -21.67
C GLY A 618 9.93 33.65 -22.12
N ASN A 619 10.25 32.81 -21.13
CA ASN A 619 10.87 31.50 -21.32
C ASN A 619 9.81 30.43 -21.62
N ALA A 620 10.22 29.35 -22.29
CA ALA A 620 9.35 28.23 -22.68
C ALA A 620 9.80 26.85 -22.15
N PRO A 621 10.07 26.68 -20.83
CA PRO A 621 10.48 25.38 -20.27
C PRO A 621 9.40 24.30 -20.42
N THR A 622 8.11 24.65 -20.34
CA THR A 622 6.98 23.71 -20.45
C THR A 622 6.87 23.16 -21.87
N ALA A 623 6.99 24.02 -22.89
CA ALA A 623 6.93 23.63 -24.29
C ALA A 623 8.13 22.75 -24.69
N VAL A 624 9.34 23.09 -24.25
CA VAL A 624 10.53 22.25 -24.48
C VAL A 624 10.39 20.91 -23.78
N SER A 625 9.94 20.89 -22.53
CA SER A 625 9.68 19.63 -21.80
C SER A 625 8.59 18.78 -22.47
N ALA A 626 7.56 19.38 -23.06
CA ALA A 626 6.55 18.67 -23.82
C ALA A 626 7.12 18.04 -25.11
N ALA A 627 8.00 18.75 -25.82
CA ALA A 627 8.69 18.22 -27.01
C ALA A 627 9.59 17.03 -26.65
N VAL A 628 10.28 17.11 -25.49
CA VAL A 628 11.06 15.99 -24.95
C VAL A 628 10.19 14.78 -24.67
N LEU A 629 9.02 14.95 -24.05
CA LEU A 629 8.13 13.82 -23.76
C LEU A 629 7.49 13.21 -25.01
N LYS A 630 7.22 14.03 -26.03
CA LYS A 630 6.69 13.58 -27.33
C LYS A 630 7.76 12.94 -28.22
N PHE A 631 9.04 13.01 -27.82
CA PHE A 631 10.20 12.56 -28.61
C PHE A 631 10.27 13.24 -30.00
N THR A 632 9.87 14.51 -30.09
CA THR A 632 9.82 15.25 -31.36
C THR A 632 11.04 16.15 -31.54
N ILE A 633 12.10 15.59 -32.14
CA ILE A 633 13.34 16.35 -32.39
C ILE A 633 13.12 17.60 -33.26
N LYS A 634 12.21 17.51 -34.24
CA LYS A 634 11.86 18.63 -35.13
C LYS A 634 11.26 19.82 -34.38
N CYS A 635 10.43 19.57 -33.37
CA CYS A 635 9.91 20.64 -32.51
C CYS A 635 11.04 21.26 -31.68
N LEU A 636 11.96 20.44 -31.16
CA LEU A 636 13.13 20.94 -30.42
C LEU A 636 14.06 21.77 -31.30
N GLU A 637 14.27 21.40 -32.56
CA GLU A 637 15.04 22.17 -33.53
C GLU A 637 14.43 23.56 -33.77
N ILE A 638 13.11 23.62 -34.02
CA ILE A 638 12.40 24.89 -34.22
C ILE A 638 12.47 25.77 -32.96
N LEU A 639 12.29 25.17 -31.77
CA LEU A 639 12.40 25.89 -30.50
C LEU A 639 13.84 26.38 -30.24
N ARG A 640 14.85 25.60 -30.63
CA ARG A 640 16.27 25.96 -30.54
C ARG A 640 16.65 27.09 -31.48
N GLU A 641 16.18 27.05 -32.72
CA GLU A 641 16.41 28.12 -33.70
C GLU A 641 15.82 29.47 -33.25
N ALA A 642 14.72 29.43 -32.49
CA ALA A 642 14.09 30.60 -31.89
C ALA A 642 14.73 31.06 -30.57
N ASP A 643 15.79 30.39 -30.09
CA ASP A 643 16.54 30.69 -28.86
C ASP A 643 15.64 30.88 -27.61
N VAL A 644 14.64 30.00 -27.45
CA VAL A 644 13.73 30.08 -26.30
C VAL A 644 14.44 29.68 -25.01
N GLY A 645 14.25 30.43 -23.92
CA GLY A 645 14.78 30.04 -22.61
C GLY A 645 14.12 28.77 -22.09
N PHE A 646 14.89 27.73 -21.77
CA PHE A 646 14.35 26.38 -21.53
C PHE A 646 14.79 25.71 -20.22
N THR A 647 15.60 26.35 -19.39
CA THR A 647 16.21 25.70 -18.21
C THR A 647 15.33 25.70 -16.96
N GLY A 648 14.24 26.47 -16.97
CA GLY A 648 13.36 26.70 -15.81
C GLY A 648 12.40 25.54 -15.47
N ALA A 649 11.59 25.76 -14.44
CA ALA A 649 10.59 24.79 -13.99
C ALA A 649 9.38 24.74 -14.95
N PRO A 650 9.02 23.57 -15.47
CA PRO A 650 7.85 23.42 -16.35
C PRO A 650 6.54 23.49 -15.56
N GLN A 651 5.50 24.06 -16.15
CA GLN A 651 4.16 24.14 -15.56
C GLN A 651 3.36 22.85 -15.81
N MET A 652 3.45 21.93 -14.85
CA MET A 652 2.79 20.62 -14.90
C MET A 652 1.31 20.72 -14.45
N SER A 653 0.45 21.31 -15.28
CA SER A 653 -1.00 21.32 -15.02
C SER A 653 -1.67 20.01 -15.48
N HIS A 654 -2.48 19.41 -14.59
CA HIS A 654 -3.05 18.05 -14.69
C HIS A 654 -3.80 17.72 -16.00
N HIS A 655 -4.31 18.71 -16.74
CA HIS A 655 -5.14 18.48 -17.94
C HIS A 655 -4.35 18.41 -19.26
N ARG A 656 -3.22 19.13 -19.38
CA ARG A 656 -2.45 19.18 -20.66
C ARG A 656 -1.53 17.99 -20.82
N TRP A 657 -0.98 17.50 -19.72
CA TRP A 657 0.01 16.42 -19.71
C TRP A 657 -0.63 15.01 -19.71
N ALA A 658 -1.90 14.89 -19.31
CA ALA A 658 -2.68 13.64 -19.41
C ALA A 658 -2.70 13.06 -20.84
N ARG A 659 -2.64 13.94 -21.87
CA ARG A 659 -2.61 13.56 -23.30
C ARG A 659 -1.30 12.89 -23.74
N VAL A 660 -0.22 12.99 -22.96
CA VAL A 660 1.07 12.34 -23.27
C VAL A 660 1.13 10.90 -22.73
N GLY A 661 0.04 10.39 -22.15
CA GLY A 661 -0.12 8.97 -21.81
C GLY A 661 0.83 8.49 -20.71
N ARG A 662 1.12 9.35 -19.72
CA ARG A 662 2.06 9.05 -18.63
C ARG A 662 1.49 9.48 -17.29
N ASP A 663 0.55 8.69 -16.79
CA ASP A 663 0.07 8.78 -15.41
C ASP A 663 1.28 8.66 -14.46
N GLY A 664 1.47 9.66 -13.61
CA GLY A 664 2.44 9.60 -12.51
C GLY A 664 3.50 10.70 -12.48
N LEU A 665 3.75 11.47 -13.54
CA LEU A 665 4.68 12.62 -13.50
C LEU A 665 4.22 13.73 -12.53
N GLU A 666 2.92 13.81 -12.28
CA GLU A 666 2.29 14.78 -11.36
C GLU A 666 2.74 14.61 -9.90
N HIS A 667 3.23 13.43 -9.53
CA HIS A 667 3.79 13.16 -8.20
C HIS A 667 5.26 13.60 -8.07
N TYR A 668 5.89 14.05 -9.17
CA TYR A 668 7.28 14.46 -9.20
C TYR A 668 7.29 16.00 -9.15
N CYS A 669 7.76 16.59 -8.05
CA CYS A 669 8.03 18.02 -7.98
C CYS A 669 9.27 18.36 -8.82
N LEU A 670 9.19 18.26 -10.15
CA LEU A 670 10.30 18.52 -11.08
C LEU A 670 10.52 20.03 -11.22
N GLU A 671 11.76 20.46 -11.07
CA GLU A 671 12.11 21.90 -11.04
C GLU A 671 12.88 22.35 -12.29
N SER A 672 13.13 21.44 -13.24
CA SER A 672 13.81 21.80 -14.50
C SER A 672 13.50 20.84 -15.64
N THR A 673 13.62 21.36 -16.86
CA THR A 673 13.60 20.57 -18.10
C THR A 673 14.70 19.49 -18.14
N LEU A 674 15.84 19.71 -17.46
CA LEU A 674 16.91 18.71 -17.35
C LEU A 674 16.46 17.46 -16.59
N GLU A 675 15.67 17.62 -15.52
CA GLU A 675 15.14 16.48 -14.75
C GLU A 675 14.17 15.65 -15.60
N ILE A 676 13.32 16.30 -16.40
CA ILE A 676 12.42 15.60 -17.34
C ILE A 676 13.23 14.85 -18.39
N ALA A 677 14.22 15.51 -19.01
CA ALA A 677 15.07 14.88 -20.00
C ALA A 677 15.82 13.67 -19.43
N THR A 678 16.31 13.80 -18.19
CA THR A 678 17.02 12.72 -17.49
C THR A 678 16.14 11.49 -17.27
N LEU A 679 14.85 11.67 -17.02
CA LEU A 679 13.93 10.57 -16.78
C LEU A 679 13.36 9.98 -18.07
N MET A 680 13.04 10.84 -19.04
CA MET A 680 12.09 10.51 -20.10
C MET A 680 12.69 10.57 -21.50
N ALA A 681 13.69 11.42 -21.76
CA ALA A 681 14.30 11.51 -23.09
C ALA A 681 14.98 10.19 -23.48
N ASP A 682 15.28 9.99 -24.76
CA ASP A 682 16.30 9.02 -25.18
C ASP A 682 17.72 9.62 -24.99
N GLN A 683 18.78 8.84 -25.22
CA GLN A 683 20.14 9.32 -24.99
C GLN A 683 20.56 10.43 -25.98
N SER A 684 20.09 10.35 -27.21
CA SER A 684 20.40 11.34 -28.26
C SER A 684 19.79 12.71 -27.92
N MET A 685 18.52 12.73 -27.54
CA MET A 685 17.78 13.92 -27.15
C MET A 685 18.28 14.52 -25.83
N PHE A 686 18.67 13.67 -24.88
CA PHE A 686 19.33 14.14 -23.66
C PHE A 686 20.64 14.86 -23.99
N LYS A 687 21.49 14.28 -24.84
CA LYS A 687 22.74 14.93 -25.30
C LYS A 687 22.47 16.19 -26.10
N TYR A 688 21.45 16.19 -26.97
CA TYR A 688 21.05 17.36 -27.74
C TYR A 688 20.71 18.56 -26.84
N LEU A 689 20.00 18.33 -25.73
CA LEU A 689 19.71 19.39 -24.76
C LEU A 689 20.96 19.90 -24.04
N LEU A 690 21.91 19.02 -23.71
CA LEU A 690 23.20 19.43 -23.15
C LEU A 690 24.00 20.26 -24.16
N GLU A 691 24.06 19.82 -25.42
CA GLU A 691 24.70 20.54 -26.51
C GLU A 691 24.04 21.91 -26.75
N TRP A 692 22.70 21.98 -26.73
CA TRP A 692 21.97 23.24 -26.83
C TRP A 692 22.38 24.22 -25.72
N ALA A 693 22.41 23.76 -24.46
CA ALA A 693 22.87 24.58 -23.34
C ALA A 693 24.32 25.06 -23.52
N THR A 694 25.23 24.19 -23.97
CA THR A 694 26.62 24.59 -24.26
C THR A 694 26.73 25.60 -25.40
N SER A 695 25.95 25.44 -26.47
CA SER A 695 25.99 26.33 -27.64
C SER A 695 25.47 27.74 -27.35
N THR A 696 24.54 27.86 -26.40
CA THR A 696 23.96 29.13 -25.95
C THR A 696 24.69 29.72 -24.72
N GLN A 697 25.74 29.05 -24.22
CA GLN A 697 26.41 29.39 -22.96
C GLN A 697 25.45 29.48 -21.75
N THR A 698 24.34 28.75 -21.82
CA THR A 698 23.34 28.74 -20.75
C THR A 698 23.78 27.77 -19.66
N ASN A 699 24.01 28.29 -18.45
CA ASN A 699 24.35 27.45 -17.30
C ASN A 699 23.10 26.82 -16.68
N TRP A 700 23.15 25.50 -16.44
CA TRP A 700 22.16 24.82 -15.62
C TRP A 700 22.29 25.25 -14.17
N CYS A 701 21.15 25.37 -13.47
CA CYS A 701 21.18 25.61 -12.04
C CYS A 701 21.84 24.43 -11.32
N ARG A 702 22.78 24.71 -10.40
CA ARG A 702 23.50 23.69 -9.61
C ARG A 702 22.57 22.74 -8.87
N SER A 703 21.40 23.23 -8.44
CA SER A 703 20.36 22.40 -7.82
C SER A 703 19.70 21.47 -8.84
N SER A 704 19.30 21.98 -10.00
CA SER A 704 18.71 21.19 -11.08
C SER A 704 19.64 20.07 -11.57
N VAL A 705 20.95 20.32 -11.66
CA VAL A 705 21.93 19.28 -12.01
C VAL A 705 22.05 18.21 -10.91
N ALA A 706 22.14 18.60 -9.64
CA ALA A 706 22.20 17.65 -8.52
C ALA A 706 20.91 16.80 -8.41
N ARG A 707 19.76 17.41 -8.71
CA ARG A 707 18.48 16.73 -8.75
C ARG A 707 18.41 15.76 -9.95
N ALA A 708 18.78 16.21 -11.14
CA ALA A 708 18.89 15.35 -12.32
C ALA A 708 19.82 14.16 -12.05
N LEU A 709 20.98 14.39 -11.43
CA LEU A 709 21.93 13.34 -11.07
C LEU A 709 21.33 12.31 -10.10
N THR A 710 20.66 12.76 -9.03
CA THR A 710 19.95 11.87 -8.10
C THR A 710 18.91 11.02 -8.82
N LEU A 711 18.12 11.62 -9.74
CA LEU A 711 17.13 10.89 -10.54
C LEU A 711 17.79 9.88 -11.49
N ALA A 712 18.86 10.26 -12.18
CA ALA A 712 19.61 9.35 -13.07
C ALA A 712 20.13 8.14 -12.30
N ILE A 713 20.71 8.36 -11.13
CA ILE A 713 21.21 7.30 -10.25
C ILE A 713 20.06 6.40 -9.80
N PHE A 714 18.97 6.99 -9.29
CA PHE A 714 17.83 6.26 -8.74
C PHE A 714 17.14 5.36 -9.77
N TYR A 715 17.00 5.84 -11.01
CA TYR A 715 16.41 5.10 -12.14
C TYR A 715 17.45 4.37 -13.01
N GLU A 716 18.67 4.20 -12.50
CA GLU A 716 19.75 3.42 -13.12
C GLU A 716 20.09 3.85 -14.57
N LYS A 717 20.01 5.15 -14.86
CA LYS A 717 20.40 5.76 -16.14
C LYS A 717 21.90 6.03 -16.17
N LEU A 718 22.71 4.97 -16.09
CA LEU A 718 24.18 5.07 -15.91
C LEU A 718 24.88 5.93 -16.95
N ASP A 719 24.48 5.86 -18.23
CA ASP A 719 25.07 6.68 -19.30
C ASP A 719 24.93 8.19 -19.00
N ARG A 720 23.82 8.59 -18.39
CA ARG A 720 23.54 9.99 -18.01
C ARG A 720 24.24 10.40 -16.73
N VAL A 721 24.52 9.45 -15.84
CA VAL A 721 25.27 9.73 -14.60
C VAL A 721 26.64 10.29 -14.95
N PHE A 722 27.34 9.69 -15.91
CA PHE A 722 28.65 10.19 -16.35
C PHE A 722 28.58 11.61 -16.92
N ASP A 723 27.63 11.86 -17.84
CA ASP A 723 27.43 13.19 -18.45
C ASP A 723 27.08 14.25 -17.38
N LEU A 724 26.18 13.92 -16.44
CA LEU A 724 25.77 14.82 -15.36
C LEU A 724 26.88 15.04 -14.31
N MET A 725 27.74 14.06 -14.05
CA MET A 725 28.87 14.21 -13.13
C MET A 725 29.91 15.22 -13.64
N GLN A 726 30.01 15.45 -14.96
CA GLN A 726 30.92 16.45 -15.51
C GLN A 726 30.44 17.89 -15.27
N LEU A 727 29.14 18.08 -15.05
CA LEU A 727 28.55 19.39 -14.80
C LEU A 727 28.81 19.89 -13.37
N ASP A 728 28.84 21.22 -13.21
CA ASP A 728 28.92 21.87 -11.91
C ASP A 728 27.60 21.69 -11.15
N SER A 729 27.66 21.12 -9.94
CA SER A 729 26.48 20.74 -9.16
C SER A 729 26.73 20.86 -7.67
N ASN A 730 25.68 21.23 -6.92
CA ASN A 730 25.69 21.16 -5.47
C ASN A 730 25.12 19.81 -5.03
N ILE A 731 25.97 18.79 -4.98
CA ILE A 731 25.60 17.40 -4.74
C ILE A 731 25.01 17.12 -3.35
N ASN A 732 25.01 18.08 -2.43
CA ASN A 732 24.40 17.91 -1.10
C ASN A 732 22.92 18.32 -1.07
N ILE A 733 22.34 18.66 -2.23
CA ILE A 733 20.91 18.95 -2.36
C ILE A 733 20.13 17.64 -2.48
N SER A 734 19.14 17.45 -1.61
CA SER A 734 18.27 16.28 -1.65
C SER A 734 16.98 16.52 -2.44
N ILE A 735 16.49 15.48 -3.11
CA ILE A 735 15.14 15.47 -3.70
C ILE A 735 14.19 14.79 -2.73
N THR A 736 13.13 15.50 -2.32
CA THR A 736 11.98 14.87 -1.67
C THR A 736 11.06 14.24 -2.69
N ARG A 737 10.77 12.95 -2.51
CA ARG A 737 9.78 12.23 -3.33
C ARG A 737 8.75 11.55 -2.48
N ASP A 738 7.54 11.47 -3.03
CA ASP A 738 6.57 10.44 -2.65
C ASP A 738 6.97 9.14 -3.38
N PRO A 739 7.38 8.07 -2.67
CA PRO A 739 7.63 6.79 -3.32
C PRO A 739 6.34 6.28 -3.98
N PRO A 740 6.39 5.69 -5.18
CA PRO A 740 5.25 4.97 -5.70
C PRO A 740 4.93 3.86 -4.68
N PHE A 741 3.74 3.92 -4.08
CA PHE A 741 3.22 3.00 -3.05
C PHE A 741 3.64 3.20 -1.58
N SER A 742 3.99 4.42 -1.13
CA SER A 742 4.27 4.67 0.30
C SER A 742 3.04 5.16 1.09
N PHE A 743 2.63 4.38 2.09
CA PHE A 743 1.74 4.83 3.18
C PHE A 743 2.47 5.69 4.24
N HIS A 744 3.75 6.03 4.05
CA HIS A 744 4.64 6.56 5.10
C HIS A 744 5.55 7.72 4.62
N GLY A 745 4.97 8.82 4.14
CA GLY A 745 5.64 10.14 4.05
C GLY A 745 6.79 10.30 3.04
N LYS A 746 7.16 11.57 2.79
CA LYS A 746 8.22 11.99 1.86
C LYS A 746 9.60 11.57 2.35
N ILE A 747 10.41 10.96 1.48
CA ILE A 747 11.82 10.63 1.75
C ILE A 747 12.71 11.50 0.86
N ALA A 748 13.73 12.12 1.45
CA ALA A 748 14.70 12.95 0.77
C ALA A 748 15.97 12.14 0.45
N PHE A 749 16.41 12.11 -0.82
CA PHE A 749 17.66 11.46 -1.24
C PHE A 749 18.62 12.46 -1.85
N THR A 750 19.88 12.42 -1.41
CA THR A 750 21.05 12.97 -2.13
C THR A 750 21.54 12.00 -3.21
N PRO A 751 22.35 12.45 -4.17
CA PRO A 751 23.05 11.57 -5.11
C PRO A 751 23.81 10.43 -4.41
N LEU A 752 24.47 10.72 -3.27
CA LEU A 752 25.22 9.71 -2.51
C LEU A 752 24.29 8.65 -1.91
N GLN A 753 23.21 9.05 -1.21
CA GLN A 753 22.25 8.10 -0.65
C GLN A 753 21.58 7.26 -1.74
N ALA A 754 21.26 7.86 -2.91
CA ALA A 754 20.72 7.14 -4.05
C ALA A 754 21.73 6.12 -4.62
N ALA A 755 23.02 6.50 -4.73
CA ALA A 755 24.06 5.62 -5.25
C ALA A 755 24.34 4.44 -4.31
N VAL A 756 24.34 4.70 -2.98
CA VAL A 756 24.43 3.65 -1.96
C VAL A 756 23.23 2.72 -2.03
N ARG A 757 22.01 3.27 -2.12
CA ARG A 757 20.77 2.49 -2.20
C ARG A 757 20.78 1.54 -3.41
N ASN A 758 21.29 1.99 -4.54
CA ASN A 758 21.40 1.20 -5.76
C ASN A 758 22.71 0.40 -5.86
N GLN A 759 23.52 0.39 -4.80
CA GLN A 759 24.80 -0.35 -4.69
C GLN A 759 25.81 -0.05 -5.82
N LEU A 760 25.81 1.19 -6.32
CA LEU A 760 26.69 1.63 -7.41
C LEU A 760 28.07 2.05 -6.87
N VAL A 761 28.90 1.05 -6.50
CA VAL A 761 30.23 1.28 -5.90
C VAL A 761 31.09 2.31 -6.66
N PRO A 762 31.22 2.29 -8.00
CA PRO A 762 32.02 3.29 -8.71
C PRO A 762 31.48 4.71 -8.55
N VAL A 763 30.15 4.88 -8.64
CA VAL A 763 29.50 6.19 -8.48
C VAL A 763 29.64 6.69 -7.05
N VAL A 764 29.51 5.81 -6.05
CA VAL A 764 29.77 6.16 -4.64
C VAL A 764 31.20 6.66 -4.47
N ARG A 765 32.20 5.95 -5.04
CA ARG A 765 33.60 6.36 -4.97
C ARG A 765 33.82 7.73 -5.60
N ASP A 766 33.27 7.98 -6.79
CA ASP A 766 33.43 9.24 -7.49
C ASP A 766 32.75 10.40 -6.73
N LEU A 767 31.56 10.18 -6.17
CA LEU A 767 30.86 11.17 -5.34
C LEU A 767 31.65 11.55 -4.07
N LEU A 768 32.30 10.57 -3.43
CA LEU A 768 33.11 10.81 -2.23
C LEU A 768 34.45 11.49 -2.56
N VAL A 769 35.14 11.04 -3.60
CA VAL A 769 36.51 11.49 -3.92
C VAL A 769 36.51 12.76 -4.77
N LEU A 770 35.72 12.81 -5.83
CA LEU A 770 35.75 13.91 -6.82
C LEU A 770 34.80 15.05 -6.43
N LYS A 771 33.62 14.72 -5.89
CA LYS A 771 32.59 15.72 -5.57
C LYS A 771 32.49 16.08 -4.08
N ARG A 772 33.23 15.39 -3.20
CA ARG A 772 33.27 15.61 -1.74
C ARG A 772 31.87 15.60 -1.10
N ALA A 773 31.08 14.57 -1.41
CA ALA A 773 29.75 14.39 -0.84
C ALA A 773 29.77 14.32 0.68
N ASP A 774 28.78 14.94 1.32
CA ASP A 774 28.59 14.83 2.77
C ASP A 774 28.15 13.41 3.14
N VAL A 775 29.09 12.65 3.72
CA VAL A 775 28.87 11.27 4.19
C VAL A 775 27.89 11.16 5.35
N ASN A 776 27.66 12.25 6.09
CA ASN A 776 26.83 12.29 7.29
C ASN A 776 25.50 13.00 7.07
N TYR A 777 25.18 13.33 5.81
CA TYR A 777 23.89 13.94 5.48
C TYR A 777 22.75 13.01 5.90
N LEU A 778 21.97 13.44 6.90
CA LEU A 778 20.87 12.67 7.45
C LEU A 778 19.59 12.83 6.60
N GLY A 779 19.41 13.99 5.98
CA GLY A 779 18.22 14.36 5.21
C GLY A 779 17.06 14.91 6.06
N ASP A 780 16.04 15.37 5.36
CA ASP A 780 14.81 15.90 5.95
C ASP A 780 13.69 14.85 5.97
N GLY A 781 12.74 15.03 6.90
CA GLY A 781 11.53 14.22 6.98
C GLY A 781 11.54 13.13 8.05
N LYS A 782 10.41 12.40 8.12
CA LYS A 782 10.09 11.46 9.20
C LYS A 782 10.88 10.13 9.11
N LEU A 783 11.45 9.82 7.94
CA LEU A 783 12.16 8.57 7.62
C LEU A 783 13.63 8.80 7.17
N ARG A 784 14.22 9.93 7.55
CA ARG A 784 15.58 10.34 7.17
C ARG A 784 16.64 9.30 7.59
N ARG A 785 17.67 9.05 6.76
CA ARG A 785 18.73 8.06 7.01
C ARG A 785 20.07 8.51 6.44
N THR A 786 21.18 8.20 7.11
CA THR A 786 22.51 8.48 6.55
C THR A 786 22.89 7.49 5.44
N PRO A 787 23.84 7.83 4.55
CA PRO A 787 24.46 6.88 3.64
C PRO A 787 24.94 5.59 4.34
N LEU A 788 25.53 5.71 5.54
CA LEU A 788 26.01 4.54 6.31
C LEU A 788 24.85 3.63 6.73
N GLN A 789 23.76 4.18 7.23
CA GLN A 789 22.56 3.41 7.59
C GLN A 789 22.00 2.65 6.37
N HIS A 790 21.96 3.26 5.18
CA HIS A 790 21.58 2.56 3.95
C HIS A 790 22.56 1.46 3.54
N ALA A 791 23.86 1.69 3.67
CA ALA A 791 24.87 0.68 3.34
C ALA A 791 24.77 -0.56 4.24
N VAL A 792 24.53 -0.35 5.54
CA VAL A 792 24.31 -1.44 6.51
C VAL A 792 23.02 -2.19 6.24
N GLU A 793 21.93 -1.49 5.92
CA GLU A 793 20.65 -2.13 5.56
C GLU A 793 20.77 -3.07 4.36
N LEU A 794 21.64 -2.72 3.41
CA LEU A 794 21.90 -3.50 2.20
C LEU A 794 23.04 -4.52 2.36
N GLY A 795 23.74 -4.56 3.50
CA GLY A 795 24.81 -5.51 3.75
C GLY A 795 26.02 -5.36 2.81
N ASN A 796 26.29 -4.18 2.26
CA ASN A 796 27.41 -3.98 1.34
C ASN A 796 28.68 -3.54 2.08
N MET A 797 29.56 -4.50 2.39
CA MET A 797 30.81 -4.27 3.13
C MET A 797 31.80 -3.31 2.43
N GLU A 798 31.81 -3.29 1.09
CA GLU A 798 32.70 -2.38 0.35
C GLU A 798 32.23 -0.92 0.50
N ILE A 799 30.94 -0.66 0.29
CA ILE A 799 30.36 0.68 0.47
C ILE A 799 30.46 1.10 1.94
N PHE A 800 30.17 0.19 2.87
CA PHE A 800 30.35 0.40 4.31
C PHE A 800 31.78 0.85 4.63
N GLY A 801 32.80 0.13 4.14
CA GLY A 801 34.20 0.49 4.33
C GLY A 801 34.59 1.83 3.69
N LEU A 802 34.08 2.12 2.48
CA LEU A 802 34.31 3.40 1.81
C LEU A 802 33.74 4.57 2.61
N LEU A 803 32.52 4.46 3.10
CA LEU A 803 31.87 5.51 3.89
C LEU A 803 32.61 5.77 5.20
N LEU A 804 33.02 4.72 5.92
CA LEU A 804 33.79 4.85 7.16
C LEU A 804 35.16 5.50 6.92
N LYS A 805 35.87 5.11 5.85
CA LYS A 805 37.15 5.73 5.47
C LYS A 805 37.04 7.24 5.23
N HIS A 806 35.86 7.70 4.79
CA HIS A 806 35.57 9.11 4.55
C HIS A 806 34.89 9.82 5.74
N GLY A 807 34.86 9.21 6.92
CA GLY A 807 34.42 9.86 8.16
C GLY A 807 32.92 9.75 8.45
N ALA A 808 32.27 8.68 7.99
CA ALA A 808 30.89 8.42 8.37
C ALA A 808 30.75 8.18 9.88
N ASP A 809 29.79 8.86 10.51
CA ASP A 809 29.47 8.75 11.93
C ASP A 809 28.70 7.45 12.21
N VAL A 810 29.33 6.56 13.00
CA VAL A 810 28.76 5.27 13.40
C VAL A 810 27.54 5.42 14.32
N ASN A 811 27.44 6.54 15.05
CA ASN A 811 26.40 6.84 16.03
C ASN A 811 25.36 7.83 15.51
N ALA A 812 25.30 8.05 14.20
CA ALA A 812 24.34 8.96 13.59
C ALA A 812 22.89 8.62 14.03
N PRO A 813 22.11 9.63 14.45
CA PRO A 813 20.85 9.40 15.16
C PRO A 813 19.76 8.82 14.25
N ALA A 814 18.89 8.02 14.86
CA ALA A 814 17.67 7.54 14.21
C ALA A 814 16.69 8.68 13.87
N ALA A 815 15.92 8.53 12.79
CA ALA A 815 14.75 9.37 12.54
C ALA A 815 13.68 9.21 13.63
N LYS A 816 12.84 10.24 13.83
CA LYS A 816 11.83 10.25 14.92
C LYS A 816 10.78 9.13 14.79
N ASN A 817 10.41 8.74 13.57
CA ASN A 817 9.37 7.74 13.32
C ASN A 817 9.97 6.55 12.56
N GLY A 818 10.05 5.38 13.18
CA GLY A 818 10.58 4.16 12.57
C GLY A 818 12.06 4.27 12.13
N GLY A 819 12.78 5.29 12.63
CA GLY A 819 14.21 5.43 12.39
C GLY A 819 15.03 4.39 13.15
N VAL A 820 16.23 4.13 12.64
CA VAL A 820 17.15 3.13 13.18
C VAL A 820 18.59 3.61 12.98
N THR A 821 19.46 3.31 13.94
CA THR A 821 20.91 3.56 13.87
C THR A 821 21.59 2.45 13.06
N ALA A 822 22.86 2.63 12.69
CA ALA A 822 23.60 1.61 11.96
C ALA A 822 23.65 0.27 12.72
N LEU A 823 23.94 0.32 14.03
CA LEU A 823 23.97 -0.88 14.88
C LEU A 823 22.59 -1.52 15.05
N GLN A 824 21.53 -0.71 15.22
CA GLN A 824 20.15 -1.21 15.29
C GLN A 824 19.74 -1.94 14.00
N ILE A 825 20.13 -1.43 12.82
CA ILE A 825 19.90 -2.12 11.54
C ILE A 825 20.64 -3.45 11.50
N ALA A 826 21.94 -3.45 11.84
CA ALA A 826 22.75 -4.66 11.84
C ALA A 826 22.15 -5.73 12.79
N ALA A 827 21.67 -5.31 13.96
CA ALA A 827 21.03 -6.17 14.93
C ALA A 827 19.72 -6.80 14.41
N ILE A 828 18.84 -5.99 13.81
CA ILE A 828 17.59 -6.47 13.19
C ILE A 828 17.87 -7.47 12.06
N LYS A 829 18.87 -7.18 11.21
CA LYS A 829 19.25 -8.01 10.07
C LYS A 829 20.10 -9.24 10.45
N GLY A 830 20.62 -9.31 11.68
CA GLY A 830 21.54 -10.36 12.11
C GLY A 830 22.92 -10.29 11.43
N PHE A 831 23.34 -9.10 10.99
CA PHE A 831 24.64 -8.88 10.35
C PHE A 831 25.74 -8.73 11.41
N THR A 832 26.09 -9.84 12.08
CA THR A 832 27.05 -9.86 13.19
C THR A 832 28.46 -9.39 12.78
N GLY A 833 28.86 -9.61 11.52
CA GLY A 833 30.13 -9.09 11.00
C GLY A 833 30.16 -7.56 10.92
N ILE A 834 29.06 -6.94 10.45
CA ILE A 834 28.91 -5.48 10.45
C ILE A 834 28.79 -4.94 11.87
N ALA A 835 27.98 -5.59 12.73
CA ALA A 835 27.80 -5.16 14.11
C ALA A 835 29.11 -5.16 14.88
N ARG A 836 29.94 -6.22 14.75
CA ARG A 836 31.27 -6.29 15.36
C ARG A 836 32.13 -5.11 14.95
N ARG A 837 32.22 -4.83 13.64
CA ARG A 837 32.97 -3.67 13.11
C ARG A 837 32.45 -2.34 13.65
N LEU A 838 31.15 -2.16 13.75
CA LEU A 838 30.54 -0.94 14.29
C LEU A 838 30.91 -0.77 15.77
N LEU A 839 30.83 -1.84 16.57
CA LEU A 839 31.19 -1.85 17.99
C LEU A 839 32.67 -1.56 18.20
N ASP A 840 33.57 -2.17 17.41
CA ASP A 840 35.01 -1.89 17.43
C ASP A 840 35.32 -0.41 17.12
N LEU A 841 34.45 0.26 16.36
CA LEU A 841 34.54 1.68 16.02
C LEU A 841 33.82 2.59 17.03
N GLY A 842 33.34 2.05 18.16
CA GLY A 842 32.71 2.81 19.23
C GLY A 842 31.22 3.09 19.01
N ALA A 843 30.50 2.22 18.30
CA ALA A 843 29.04 2.30 18.24
C ALA A 843 28.42 2.09 19.64
N ASP A 844 27.48 2.96 20.01
CA ASP A 844 26.78 2.88 21.29
C ASP A 844 25.74 1.75 21.28
N VAL A 845 26.05 0.68 22.02
CA VAL A 845 25.19 -0.51 22.17
C VAL A 845 23.82 -0.18 22.78
N ASN A 846 23.74 0.88 23.60
CA ASN A 846 22.56 1.30 24.34
C ASN A 846 21.86 2.52 23.72
N GLN A 847 22.20 2.88 22.47
CA GLN A 847 21.63 4.04 21.81
C GLN A 847 20.09 3.95 21.73
N ALA A 848 19.44 5.04 22.14
CA ALA A 848 17.99 5.12 22.24
C ALA A 848 17.27 4.81 20.90
N PRO A 849 16.11 4.15 20.95
CA PRO A 849 15.31 3.89 19.76
C PRO A 849 14.62 5.17 19.24
N ALA A 850 14.09 5.12 18.02
CA ALA A 850 13.20 6.16 17.52
C ALA A 850 11.95 6.34 18.40
N VAL A 851 11.46 7.58 18.52
CA VAL A 851 10.32 7.97 19.37
C VAL A 851 9.05 7.17 19.06
N LYS A 852 8.78 6.91 17.78
CA LYS A 852 7.64 6.09 17.35
C LYS A 852 8.13 4.85 16.64
N ASN A 853 7.62 3.68 17.02
CA ASN A 853 7.93 2.39 16.40
C ASN A 853 9.43 2.06 16.30
N GLY A 854 10.27 2.64 17.18
CA GLY A 854 11.70 2.34 17.23
C GLY A 854 12.01 1.03 17.96
N ARG A 855 13.22 0.52 17.72
CA ARG A 855 13.80 -0.63 18.43
C ARG A 855 15.22 -0.30 18.86
N THR A 856 15.58 -0.70 20.09
CA THR A 856 16.99 -0.75 20.50
C THR A 856 17.69 -1.86 19.73
N ALA A 857 19.03 -1.89 19.74
CA ALA A 857 19.77 -3.00 19.10
C ALA A 857 19.35 -4.34 19.71
N LEU A 858 19.25 -4.40 21.05
CA LEU A 858 18.78 -5.58 21.78
C LEU A 858 17.34 -5.96 21.40
N GLY A 859 16.41 -4.99 21.39
CA GLY A 859 15.01 -5.24 21.03
C GLY A 859 14.83 -5.69 19.59
N GLY A 860 15.65 -5.18 18.66
CA GLY A 860 15.67 -5.63 17.27
C GLY A 860 16.22 -7.04 17.11
N ALA A 861 17.31 -7.39 17.80
CA ALA A 861 17.85 -8.74 17.79
C ALA A 861 16.86 -9.75 18.42
N ALA A 862 16.16 -9.36 19.48
CA ALA A 862 15.14 -10.17 20.16
C ALA A 862 13.90 -10.40 19.28
N GLU A 863 13.36 -9.34 18.66
CA GLU A 863 12.19 -9.42 17.78
C GLU A 863 12.40 -10.38 16.59
N TYR A 864 13.65 -10.58 16.16
CA TYR A 864 14.00 -11.45 15.04
C TYR A 864 14.76 -12.72 15.45
N GLY A 865 14.86 -13.02 16.76
CA GLY A 865 15.49 -14.23 17.28
C GLY A 865 16.94 -14.42 16.83
N ARG A 866 17.76 -13.35 16.87
CA ARG A 866 19.17 -13.37 16.46
C ARG A 866 20.05 -13.77 17.65
N ILE A 867 20.17 -15.07 17.95
CA ILE A 867 20.82 -15.57 19.16
C ILE A 867 22.28 -15.08 19.31
N ASP A 868 23.12 -15.21 18.27
CA ASP A 868 24.51 -14.78 18.33
C ASP A 868 24.65 -13.25 18.44
N MET A 869 23.73 -12.51 17.80
CA MET A 869 23.69 -11.05 17.92
C MET A 869 23.28 -10.63 19.35
N LEU A 870 22.31 -11.29 19.97
CA LEU A 870 21.92 -11.03 21.36
C LEU A 870 23.10 -11.29 22.29
N GLN A 871 23.75 -12.45 22.16
CA GLN A 871 24.93 -12.77 22.96
C GLN A 871 26.04 -11.74 22.78
N MET A 872 26.29 -11.32 21.54
CA MET A 872 27.26 -10.26 21.23
C MET A 872 26.90 -8.94 21.92
N LEU A 873 25.67 -8.45 21.77
CA LEU A 873 25.25 -7.18 22.36
C LEU A 873 25.31 -7.22 23.90
N LEU A 874 24.91 -8.33 24.52
CA LEU A 874 24.98 -8.53 25.97
C LEU A 874 26.42 -8.54 26.48
N ASN A 875 27.33 -9.23 25.78
CA ASN A 875 28.76 -9.25 26.12
C ASN A 875 29.41 -7.86 25.99
N GLU A 876 28.90 -7.02 25.10
CA GLU A 876 29.38 -5.66 24.85
C GLU A 876 28.69 -4.61 25.74
N GLY A 877 27.97 -5.04 26.78
CA GLY A 877 27.41 -4.16 27.80
C GLY A 877 26.02 -3.59 27.47
N ALA A 878 25.20 -4.32 26.69
CA ALA A 878 23.78 -3.98 26.58
C ALA A 878 23.11 -4.05 27.96
N LEU A 879 22.50 -2.93 28.37
CA LEU A 879 21.92 -2.79 29.71
C LEU A 879 20.55 -3.48 29.76
N VAL A 880 20.37 -4.29 30.82
CA VAL A 880 19.14 -5.09 31.05
C VAL A 880 18.47 -4.81 32.40
N VAL A 881 19.04 -3.90 33.21
CA VAL A 881 18.57 -3.52 34.56
C VAL A 881 18.53 -1.99 34.72
N GLY A 882 17.82 -1.50 35.74
CA GLY A 882 17.79 -0.08 36.09
C GLY A 882 16.94 0.77 35.14
N GLU A 883 17.44 1.92 34.69
CA GLU A 883 16.72 2.82 33.76
C GLU A 883 16.43 2.19 32.38
N TYR A 884 17.01 1.02 32.09
CA TYR A 884 16.84 0.27 30.84
C TYR A 884 15.91 -0.95 30.95
N GLU A 885 15.27 -1.15 32.11
CA GLU A 885 14.36 -2.26 32.40
C GLU A 885 13.16 -2.29 31.42
N ASP A 886 12.59 -1.13 31.10
CA ASP A 886 11.44 -1.05 30.18
C ASP A 886 11.80 -1.51 28.76
N GLN A 887 13.01 -1.18 28.29
CA GLN A 887 13.53 -1.59 26.98
C GLN A 887 13.81 -3.09 26.97
N TYR A 888 14.34 -3.64 28.06
CA TYR A 888 14.52 -5.08 28.26
C TYR A 888 13.18 -5.83 28.22
N LEU A 889 12.20 -5.40 29.02
CA LEU A 889 10.86 -6.00 29.05
C LEU A 889 10.19 -5.94 27.68
N THR A 890 10.37 -4.83 26.96
CA THR A 890 9.92 -4.69 25.57
C THR A 890 10.62 -5.69 24.64
N ALA A 891 11.93 -5.91 24.77
CA ALA A 891 12.67 -6.88 23.97
C ALA A 891 12.18 -8.32 24.21
N VAL A 892 11.99 -8.70 25.48
CA VAL A 892 11.44 -10.01 25.87
C VAL A 892 10.04 -10.19 25.29
N LYS A 893 9.16 -9.21 25.47
CA LYS A 893 7.79 -9.23 24.92
C LYS A 893 7.78 -9.38 23.40
N LEU A 894 8.64 -8.65 22.69
CA LEU A 894 8.74 -8.74 21.23
C LEU A 894 9.23 -10.11 20.77
N ALA A 895 10.18 -10.72 21.48
CA ALA A 895 10.63 -12.07 21.18
C ALA A 895 9.48 -13.08 21.33
N GLU A 896 8.70 -12.99 22.42
CA GLU A 896 7.56 -13.88 22.67
C GLU A 896 6.42 -13.68 21.65
N GLU A 897 6.04 -12.44 21.35
CA GLU A 897 5.04 -12.11 20.32
C GLU A 897 5.42 -12.63 18.92
N ARG A 898 6.72 -12.82 18.68
CA ARG A 898 7.27 -13.35 17.42
C ARG A 898 7.57 -14.85 17.47
N GLY A 899 7.37 -15.51 18.61
CA GLY A 899 7.63 -16.94 18.81
C GLY A 899 9.10 -17.30 18.98
N HIS A 900 9.96 -16.35 19.35
CA HIS A 900 11.39 -16.53 19.61
C HIS A 900 11.66 -16.75 21.10
N TYR A 901 11.17 -17.86 21.66
CA TYR A 901 11.22 -18.10 23.11
C TYR A 901 12.64 -18.39 23.60
N ALA A 902 13.50 -18.99 22.77
CA ALA A 902 14.92 -19.15 23.08
C ALA A 902 15.62 -17.79 23.31
N ALA A 903 15.30 -16.78 22.48
CA ALA A 903 15.80 -15.42 22.66
C ALA A 903 15.27 -14.78 23.95
N ALA A 904 13.98 -14.96 24.26
CA ALA A 904 13.38 -14.47 25.50
C ALA A 904 14.01 -15.12 26.75
N ARG A 905 14.27 -16.44 26.72
CA ARG A 905 14.95 -17.16 27.81
C ARG A 905 16.40 -16.71 27.98
N LEU A 906 17.15 -16.53 26.88
CA LEU A 906 18.51 -16.00 26.93
C LEU A 906 18.57 -14.61 27.60
N LEU A 907 17.61 -13.74 27.29
CA LEU A 907 17.51 -12.43 27.92
C LEU A 907 17.22 -12.54 29.42
N ARG A 908 16.31 -13.44 29.84
CA ARG A 908 16.00 -13.69 31.26
C ARG A 908 17.19 -14.27 32.03
N SER A 909 17.83 -15.31 31.51
CA SER A 909 18.96 -15.94 32.18
C SER A 909 20.15 -15.00 32.31
N PHE A 910 20.41 -14.17 31.30
CA PHE A 910 21.45 -13.14 31.38
C PHE A 910 21.10 -12.11 32.46
N LYS A 911 19.87 -11.61 32.50
CA LYS A 911 19.44 -10.66 33.53
C LYS A 911 19.59 -11.24 34.95
N GLU A 912 19.13 -12.47 35.17
CA GLU A 912 19.30 -13.16 36.46
C GLU A 912 20.78 -13.26 36.85
N SER A 913 21.66 -13.57 35.90
CA SER A 913 23.11 -13.64 36.16
C SER A 913 23.72 -12.29 36.56
N VAL A 914 23.23 -11.18 35.97
CA VAL A 914 23.67 -9.82 36.29
C VAL A 914 23.16 -9.40 37.67
N GLU A 915 21.90 -9.69 37.99
CA GLU A 915 21.30 -9.39 39.30
C GLU A 915 21.94 -10.22 40.43
N LEU A 916 22.37 -11.46 40.16
CA LEU A 916 23.13 -12.27 41.12
C LEU A 916 24.56 -11.78 41.33
N ALA A 917 25.13 -11.05 40.36
CA ALA A 917 26.49 -10.53 40.40
C ALA A 917 26.58 -9.11 41.01
N ALA A 918 25.45 -8.38 41.07
CA ALA A 918 25.30 -7.05 41.67
C ALA A 918 25.01 -7.15 43.18
#